data_AF-A0A7S3K439-F1
#
_entry.id   AF-A0A7S3K439-F1
#
_cell.length_a   1.000
_cell.length_b   1.000
_cell.length_c   1.000
_cell.angle_alpha   90.00
_cell.angle_beta   90.00
_cell.angle_gamma   90.00
#
_symmetry.space_group_name_H-M   'P 1'
#
loop_
_entity.id
_entity.type
_entity.pdbx_description
1 polymer ?
#
loop_
_entity_poly.entity_id
_entity_poly.type
_entity_poly.pdbx_seq_one_letter_code
_entity_poly.pdbx_strand_id
1 'polypeptide(L)'
;AKIKKMSYHHRSPVCVGSFCTDLILNDVWSVAPSREVGFSLVEQLRIRGHDGERRLRELFDCSLKRNLSGLSCQALDFEWYQVADTLSTQKAIERKGEIYSLLNGQLPLPGKGCEVSDPNTQTKLRSCPLWAGYGNSIPPSVQETDWLAMAERWSAREEYDYAMAAFLHFIETNGTNPIIDLHLASISGVWGQTEIAIALYGRVIATTDNELLLLAARLNAILTLPPVVPNDPEAEQIQLKNDLDQFNFQKIFKTPIKDETILLRHIGRTLFHAAHRCSYHEVEIQKKLATLLQRLAPRLTPIPPAAVRRRRVFPRKVIKIGFVSAYLSEHSIGKMLAELIAQLSQHFEIYIFHLDQHSDHVSQFIDSNVAKSQLLDRTLSLQVARDSIIKAELDILIYTDLGMEAWSFFLAFSRLAPIQCVWWGHPVTSGLASIDYFLSLDSEVSDAQSLFYSEQLIRFQYINTAPFVQVDLQASAHNIDRNSLLTGARFGPPESSGGAIYLVLGRLFKLHPKFDDVLLRILDTDPTGIIALIIEPQRFILHDLWSRLKKRALFLFGNDLLLRRIRFLHYWKYIEILSIATLVLDTYPYGGCLTALDAMSNGVPLVTLPSTFERGRFAASIYAQMNFTHLVARDADDFISIVTRLGTDATFRDQAIASLQGAYPQVHHTRDVANEWAKFFTRVLR
;
A
#
# COMPACT_ATOMS: atom_id res chain seq x y z
N ALA A 1 75.05 13.17 -2.90
CA ALA A 1 75.79 14.40 -3.28
C ALA A 1 75.07 15.08 -4.46
N LYS A 2 75.65 16.12 -5.09
CA LYS A 2 75.16 16.85 -6.29
C LYS A 2 74.77 15.85 -7.42
N ILE A 3 73.90 16.12 -8.40
CA ILE A 3 73.43 17.33 -9.15
C ILE A 3 71.90 17.17 -9.44
N LYS A 4 70.95 18.12 -9.50
CA LYS A 4 70.81 19.60 -9.43
C LYS A 4 70.51 20.33 -10.77
N LYS A 5 69.25 20.83 -10.97
CA LYS A 5 68.66 21.63 -12.10
C LYS A 5 68.11 20.81 -13.29
N MET A 6 67.13 21.22 -14.11
CA MET A 6 66.13 22.35 -14.19
C MET A 6 65.05 21.95 -15.24
N SER A 7 63.88 22.59 -15.46
CA SER A 7 63.12 23.70 -14.84
C SER A 7 61.62 23.65 -15.28
N TYR A 8 60.80 24.58 -14.76
CA TYR A 8 59.49 25.00 -15.31
C TYR A 8 59.55 25.37 -16.82
N HIS A 9 58.48 25.33 -17.63
CA HIS A 9 57.02 25.48 -17.37
C HIS A 9 56.16 24.66 -18.40
N HIS A 10 54.81 24.67 -18.52
CA HIS A 10 53.80 25.61 -18.00
C HIS A 10 52.51 25.02 -17.35
N ARG A 11 51.37 24.93 -18.07
CA ARG A 11 50.00 24.75 -17.53
C ARG A 11 49.10 23.77 -18.32
N SER A 12 48.15 23.18 -17.57
CA SER A 12 46.84 22.60 -17.99
C SER A 12 46.83 21.18 -18.59
N PRO A 13 46.52 20.14 -17.79
CA PRO A 13 46.33 18.78 -18.29
C PRO A 13 44.89 18.54 -18.80
N VAL A 14 44.80 18.02 -20.02
CA VAL A 14 43.71 17.12 -20.42
C VAL A 14 44.15 15.71 -20.03
N CYS A 15 43.35 14.98 -19.24
CA CYS A 15 43.63 13.58 -18.93
C CYS A 15 42.81 12.66 -19.86
N VAL A 16 43.50 11.95 -20.73
CA VAL A 16 42.96 10.84 -21.54
C VAL A 16 43.74 9.57 -21.25
N GLY A 17 43.01 8.48 -21.04
CA GLY A 17 43.49 7.10 -21.09
C GLY A 17 43.86 6.44 -19.75
N SER A 18 43.99 5.11 -19.67
CA SER A 18 43.46 4.05 -20.57
C SER A 18 43.92 2.66 -20.11
N PHE A 19 42.99 1.70 -20.06
CA PHE A 19 43.16 0.26 -20.32
C PHE A 19 43.97 -0.67 -19.38
N CYS A 20 43.53 -1.93 -19.39
CA CYS A 20 44.13 -3.17 -18.85
C CYS A 20 44.18 -3.31 -17.31
N THR A 21 43.97 -4.49 -16.71
CA THR A 21 43.87 -5.88 -17.25
C THR A 21 42.67 -6.67 -16.72
N ASP A 22 42.18 -7.61 -17.54
CA ASP A 22 41.17 -8.64 -17.19
C ASP A 22 41.73 -9.86 -16.43
N LEU A 23 40.84 -10.85 -16.18
CA LEU A 23 41.07 -12.27 -15.87
C LEU A 23 41.54 -12.67 -14.46
N ILE A 24 40.60 -13.19 -13.66
CA ILE A 24 40.54 -14.57 -13.08
C ILE A 24 39.32 -14.65 -12.12
N LEU A 25 38.80 -15.87 -11.85
CA LEU A 25 37.60 -16.21 -11.04
C LEU A 25 36.25 -16.36 -11.79
N ASN A 26 36.25 -17.10 -12.89
CA ASN A 26 35.14 -17.99 -13.25
C ASN A 26 35.67 -19.43 -13.21
N ASP A 27 35.39 -20.18 -12.13
CA ASP A 27 35.25 -21.66 -12.12
C ASP A 27 35.05 -22.20 -10.68
N VAL A 28 34.73 -23.50 -10.58
CA VAL A 28 34.63 -24.31 -9.34
C VAL A 28 33.45 -24.00 -8.41
N TRP A 29 32.23 -24.39 -8.84
CA TRP A 29 31.17 -24.88 -7.93
C TRP A 29 30.37 -26.03 -8.59
N SER A 30 30.99 -27.21 -8.69
CA SER A 30 30.34 -28.43 -9.20
C SER A 30 30.92 -29.72 -8.60
N VAL A 31 30.34 -30.19 -7.49
CA VAL A 31 30.31 -31.60 -7.02
C VAL A 31 29.13 -31.72 -6.04
N ALA A 32 28.49 -32.90 -5.95
CA ALA A 32 27.28 -33.14 -5.18
C ALA A 32 27.56 -33.87 -3.82
N PRO A 33 26.61 -34.56 -3.16
CA PRO A 33 26.17 -34.17 -1.82
C PRO A 33 26.69 -35.06 -0.68
N SER A 34 26.76 -34.49 0.54
CA SER A 34 26.98 -35.23 1.79
C SER A 34 26.14 -34.66 2.95
N ARG A 35 26.04 -35.43 4.04
CA ARG A 35 25.08 -35.21 5.15
C ARG A 35 25.65 -34.35 6.28
N GLU A 36 24.73 -33.75 7.05
CA GLU A 36 24.80 -33.50 8.50
C GLU A 36 26.15 -33.04 9.10
N VAL A 37 26.36 -31.73 9.21
CA VAL A 37 26.54 -31.07 10.53
C VAL A 37 25.94 -29.66 10.46
N GLY A 38 25.17 -29.25 11.48
CA GLY A 38 24.75 -27.86 11.65
C GLY A 38 25.74 -27.07 12.50
N PHE A 39 26.25 -25.95 11.99
CA PHE A 39 27.08 -24.99 12.74
C PHE A 39 26.51 -23.57 12.62
N SER A 40 26.75 -22.74 13.63
CA SER A 40 26.22 -21.37 13.66
C SER A 40 27.03 -20.43 12.76
N LEU A 41 26.36 -19.42 12.19
CA LEU A 41 26.99 -18.39 11.35
C LEU A 41 28.14 -17.65 12.09
N VAL A 42 28.04 -17.57 13.42
CA VAL A 42 29.04 -16.93 14.31
C VAL A 42 30.36 -17.70 14.34
N GLU A 43 30.34 -19.02 14.23
CA GLU A 43 31.55 -19.86 14.26
C GLU A 43 32.29 -19.84 12.91
N GLN A 44 31.56 -19.82 11.79
CA GLN A 44 32.16 -19.70 10.46
C GLN A 44 32.93 -18.38 10.30
N LEU A 45 32.39 -17.28 10.83
CA LEU A 45 33.04 -15.96 10.83
C LEU A 45 34.26 -15.90 11.76
N ARG A 46 34.36 -16.77 12.77
CA ARG A 46 35.46 -16.78 13.75
C ARG A 46 36.77 -17.37 13.21
N ILE A 47 36.72 -18.06 12.07
CA ILE A 47 37.87 -18.75 11.45
C ILE A 47 38.71 -17.81 10.56
N ARG A 48 38.21 -16.62 10.19
CA ARG A 48 38.92 -15.65 9.34
C ARG A 48 39.27 -14.38 10.12
N GLY A 49 40.47 -14.35 10.70
CA GLY A 49 40.93 -13.29 11.60
C GLY A 49 41.12 -11.91 10.95
N HIS A 50 40.87 -10.87 11.76
CA HIS A 50 41.20 -9.43 11.61
C HIS A 50 40.81 -8.63 10.35
N ASP A 51 40.64 -9.20 9.15
CA ASP A 51 40.23 -8.42 7.96
C ASP A 51 38.72 -8.07 7.95
N GLY A 52 37.91 -8.74 8.76
CA GLY A 52 36.45 -8.48 8.85
C GLY A 52 36.11 -7.06 9.31
N GLU A 53 36.76 -6.56 10.37
CA GLU A 53 36.57 -5.18 10.84
C GLU A 53 37.08 -4.14 9.84
N ARG A 54 38.12 -4.48 9.08
CA ARG A 54 38.68 -3.60 8.06
C ARG A 54 37.70 -3.39 6.92
N ARG A 55 37.14 -4.48 6.37
CA ARG A 55 36.08 -4.42 5.35
C ARG A 55 34.84 -3.69 5.84
N LEU A 56 34.43 -3.86 7.10
CA LEU A 56 33.30 -3.13 7.68
C LEU A 56 33.56 -1.61 7.76
N ARG A 57 34.79 -1.18 8.09
CA ARG A 57 35.17 0.26 8.09
C ARG A 57 35.26 0.82 6.67
N GLU A 58 35.84 0.09 5.73
CA GLU A 58 35.94 0.51 4.32
C GLU A 58 34.54 0.61 3.66
N LEU A 59 33.60 -0.26 4.03
CA LEU A 59 32.18 -0.14 3.67
C LEU A 59 31.50 1.11 4.28
N PHE A 60 31.84 1.46 5.52
CA PHE A 60 31.30 2.65 6.21
C PHE A 60 31.82 3.96 5.60
N ASP A 61 33.13 4.10 5.38
CA ASP A 61 33.74 5.30 4.78
C ASP A 61 33.28 5.52 3.33
N CYS A 62 32.90 4.46 2.62
CA CYS A 62 32.30 4.53 1.28
C CYS A 62 30.87 5.09 1.27
N SER A 63 30.21 5.19 2.43
CA SER A 63 28.92 5.87 2.60
C SER A 63 29.08 7.40 2.66
N LEU A 64 30.04 7.87 3.47
CA LEU A 64 30.22 9.29 3.84
C LEU A 64 30.71 10.22 2.71
N LYS A 65 31.08 9.69 1.54
CA LYS A 65 31.55 10.48 0.38
C LYS A 65 30.58 10.54 -0.80
N ARG A 66 29.35 10.01 -0.66
CA ARG A 66 28.36 9.85 -1.73
C ARG A 66 27.60 11.14 -2.09
N ASN A 67 28.31 12.14 -2.58
CA ASN A 67 27.69 13.35 -3.15
C ASN A 67 28.19 13.71 -4.57
N LEU A 68 29.07 12.89 -5.17
CA LEU A 68 29.53 13.03 -6.56
C LEU A 68 29.74 11.64 -7.19
N SER A 69 29.40 11.52 -8.48
CA SER A 69 29.38 10.31 -9.32
C SER A 69 28.38 9.21 -8.90
N GLY A 70 27.49 8.83 -9.83
CA GLY A 70 26.49 7.77 -9.62
C GLY A 70 26.94 6.44 -10.22
N LEU A 71 27.30 5.48 -9.37
CA LEU A 71 27.52 4.07 -9.71
C LEU A 71 26.85 3.16 -8.67
N SER A 72 26.69 1.87 -9.01
CA SER A 72 25.60 1.03 -8.50
C SER A 72 25.73 0.58 -7.04
N CYS A 73 24.58 0.49 -6.34
CA CYS A 73 24.45 -0.17 -5.04
C CYS A 73 24.08 -1.67 -5.15
N GLN A 74 24.07 -2.24 -6.36
CA GLN A 74 23.47 -3.54 -6.66
C GLN A 74 24.11 -4.73 -5.93
N ALA A 75 25.41 -4.66 -5.58
CA ALA A 75 26.11 -5.75 -4.89
C ALA A 75 25.69 -5.92 -3.42
N LEU A 76 25.41 -4.82 -2.71
CA LEU A 76 25.12 -4.85 -1.27
C LEU A 76 23.76 -5.48 -0.95
N ASP A 77 22.76 -5.28 -1.81
CA ASP A 77 21.45 -5.92 -1.63
C ASP A 77 21.58 -7.46 -1.70
N PHE A 78 22.49 -8.00 -2.52
CA PHE A 78 22.57 -9.44 -2.81
C PHE A 78 23.09 -10.29 -1.63
N GLU A 79 24.06 -9.79 -0.85
CA GLU A 79 24.56 -10.52 0.33
C GLU A 79 23.53 -10.57 1.46
N TRP A 80 22.69 -9.53 1.63
CA TRP A 80 21.61 -9.54 2.62
C TRP A 80 20.52 -10.58 2.32
N TYR A 81 20.23 -10.86 1.04
CA TYR A 81 19.22 -11.88 0.68
C TYR A 81 19.59 -13.30 1.11
N GLN A 82 20.88 -13.66 1.17
CA GLN A 82 21.29 -15.01 1.62
C GLN A 82 21.14 -15.22 3.13
N VAL A 83 21.15 -14.16 3.94
CA VAL A 83 20.99 -14.24 5.40
C VAL A 83 19.51 -14.39 5.80
N ALA A 84 18.59 -13.82 5.00
CA ALA A 84 17.14 -13.83 5.27
C ALA A 84 16.46 -15.19 5.00
N ASP A 85 17.05 -16.06 4.16
CA ASP A 85 16.41 -17.27 3.60
C ASP A 85 16.11 -18.40 4.62
N THR A 86 16.27 -18.15 5.93
CA THR A 86 16.08 -19.13 7.03
C THR A 86 14.77 -18.97 7.82
N LEU A 87 14.03 -17.87 7.63
CA LEU A 87 12.71 -17.63 8.23
C LEU A 87 11.64 -17.58 7.13
N SER A 88 10.79 -18.62 7.11
CA SER A 88 9.75 -18.78 6.08
C SER A 88 8.37 -18.38 6.60
N THR A 89 7.57 -17.78 5.73
CA THR A 89 6.20 -17.29 5.99
C THR A 89 5.27 -18.32 6.63
N GLN A 90 5.52 -19.62 6.43
CA GLN A 90 4.75 -20.69 7.05
C GLN A 90 4.99 -20.78 8.57
N LYS A 91 6.24 -20.61 9.02
CA LYS A 91 6.57 -20.45 10.44
C LYS A 91 5.93 -19.20 11.04
N ALA A 92 5.63 -18.17 10.23
CA ALA A 92 4.94 -16.98 10.71
C ALA A 92 3.46 -17.26 11.02
N ILE A 93 2.76 -18.05 10.19
CA ILE A 93 1.38 -18.51 10.45
C ILE A 93 1.35 -19.45 11.65
N GLU A 94 2.25 -20.43 11.69
CA GLU A 94 2.39 -21.38 12.81
C GLU A 94 2.67 -20.64 14.12
N ARG A 95 3.63 -19.70 14.14
CA ARG A 95 3.89 -18.82 15.30
C ARG A 95 2.73 -17.89 15.62
N LYS A 96 1.94 -17.41 14.65
CA LYS A 96 0.71 -16.66 14.93
C LYS A 96 -0.24 -17.53 15.77
N GLY A 97 -0.44 -18.80 15.37
CA GLY A 97 -1.23 -19.78 16.11
C GLY A 97 -0.69 -20.13 17.50
N GLU A 98 0.62 -20.34 17.63
CA GLU A 98 1.29 -20.56 18.94
C GLU A 98 1.12 -19.33 19.85
N ILE A 99 1.35 -18.13 19.33
CA ILE A 99 1.19 -16.87 20.04
C ILE A 99 -0.28 -16.66 20.42
N TYR A 100 -1.26 -16.94 19.56
CA TYR A 100 -2.69 -16.86 19.93
C TYR A 100 -3.08 -17.87 21.02
N SER A 101 -2.53 -19.09 20.97
CA SER A 101 -2.76 -20.11 22.00
C SER A 101 -2.24 -19.67 23.37
N LEU A 102 -1.14 -18.90 23.40
CA LEU A 102 -0.61 -18.23 24.58
C LEU A 102 -1.42 -16.99 24.99
N LEU A 103 -1.81 -16.14 24.04
CA LEU A 103 -2.62 -14.93 24.28
C LEU A 103 -4.00 -15.26 24.88
N ASN A 104 -4.57 -16.39 24.51
CA ASN A 104 -5.84 -16.92 25.02
C ASN A 104 -5.69 -17.80 26.27
N GLY A 105 -4.47 -18.02 26.77
CA GLY A 105 -4.20 -18.74 28.02
C GLY A 105 -4.49 -20.24 27.98
N GLN A 106 -4.44 -20.87 26.80
CA GLN A 106 -4.67 -22.31 26.62
C GLN A 106 -3.37 -23.13 26.72
N LEU A 107 -2.22 -22.49 26.61
CA LEU A 107 -0.90 -23.07 26.91
C LEU A 107 -0.24 -22.31 28.09
N PRO A 108 0.53 -23.00 28.95
CA PRO A 108 1.42 -22.32 29.88
C PRO A 108 2.50 -21.55 29.11
N LEU A 109 2.98 -20.44 29.69
CA LEU A 109 4.05 -19.62 29.11
C LEU A 109 5.29 -20.49 28.78
N PRO A 110 5.98 -20.27 27.64
CA PRO A 110 7.13 -21.09 27.25
C PRO A 110 8.27 -20.96 28.26
N GLY A 111 8.48 -22.02 29.05
CA GLY A 111 9.48 -22.04 30.10
C GLY A 111 10.91 -22.00 29.52
N LYS A 112 11.62 -20.90 29.77
CA LYS A 112 13.08 -20.77 29.65
C LYS A 112 13.68 -21.23 28.31
N GLY A 113 13.29 -20.57 27.21
CA GLY A 113 13.94 -20.69 25.89
C GLY A 113 14.75 -19.45 25.46
N CYS A 114 14.33 -18.25 25.89
CA CYS A 114 15.06 -17.01 25.66
C CYS A 114 15.37 -16.33 26.99
N GLU A 115 16.62 -16.45 27.46
CA GLU A 115 17.11 -15.55 28.50
C GLU A 115 17.31 -14.15 27.91
N VAL A 116 16.33 -13.27 28.12
CA VAL A 116 16.54 -11.82 27.99
C VAL A 116 17.28 -11.36 29.25
N SER A 117 18.54 -11.78 29.35
CA SER A 117 19.45 -11.38 30.41
C SER A 117 20.02 -9.98 30.12
N ASP A 118 20.00 -9.15 31.17
CA ASP A 118 20.42 -7.75 31.27
C ASP A 118 19.45 -6.68 30.69
N PRO A 119 18.84 -5.83 31.54
CA PRO A 119 18.12 -4.62 31.12
C PRO A 119 19.01 -3.55 30.45
N ASN A 120 20.33 -3.52 30.70
CA ASN A 120 21.24 -2.45 30.27
C ASN A 120 21.85 -2.66 28.86
N THR A 121 21.04 -3.08 27.89
CA THR A 121 21.56 -3.53 26.57
C THR A 121 21.61 -2.46 25.47
N GLN A 122 22.18 -1.28 25.74
CA GLN A 122 22.53 -0.30 24.69
C GLN A 122 23.32 -0.94 23.52
N THR A 123 24.26 -1.84 23.85
CA THR A 123 25.21 -2.43 22.88
C THR A 123 24.58 -3.42 21.88
N LYS A 124 23.44 -4.06 22.21
CA LYS A 124 22.77 -5.03 21.32
C LYS A 124 21.79 -4.37 20.33
N LEU A 125 21.34 -3.14 20.61
CA LEU A 125 20.37 -2.44 19.77
C LEU A 125 20.95 -2.01 18.42
N ARG A 126 22.24 -1.64 18.37
CA ARG A 126 22.94 -1.23 17.14
C ARG A 126 23.12 -2.36 16.11
N SER A 127 22.88 -3.62 16.48
CA SER A 127 22.82 -4.77 15.57
C SER A 127 21.39 -5.15 15.14
N CYS A 128 20.37 -4.37 15.52
CA CYS A 128 19.00 -4.58 15.06
C CYS A 128 18.83 -4.10 13.61
N PRO A 129 18.13 -4.83 12.71
CA PRO A 129 17.90 -4.40 11.32
C PRO A 129 17.25 -3.02 11.18
N LEU A 130 16.44 -2.59 12.16
CA LEU A 130 15.83 -1.26 12.21
C LEU A 130 16.87 -0.11 12.24
N TRP A 131 18.07 -0.35 12.78
CA TRP A 131 19.11 0.68 12.92
C TRP A 131 19.86 1.00 11.63
N ALA A 132 20.00 0.04 10.72
CA ALA A 132 20.93 0.12 9.59
C ALA A 132 20.52 1.13 8.50
N GLY A 133 19.30 1.69 8.54
CA GLY A 133 18.77 2.60 7.52
C GLY A 133 18.68 4.08 7.89
N TYR A 134 18.69 4.43 9.18
CA TYR A 134 18.07 5.69 9.67
C TYR A 134 19.03 6.70 10.33
N GLY A 135 20.32 6.39 10.41
CA GLY A 135 21.31 7.15 11.20
C GLY A 135 21.61 8.60 10.77
N ASN A 136 20.98 9.14 9.72
CA ASN A 136 21.19 10.51 9.21
C ASN A 136 19.87 11.25 8.88
N SER A 137 18.70 10.72 9.26
CA SER A 137 17.41 11.20 8.73
C SER A 137 16.82 12.46 9.39
N ILE A 138 17.44 12.99 10.45
CA ILE A 138 16.85 14.05 11.28
C ILE A 138 17.28 15.45 10.76
N PRO A 139 16.35 16.41 10.57
CA PRO A 139 16.69 17.76 10.12
C PRO A 139 17.64 18.50 11.11
N PRO A 140 18.74 19.15 10.63
CA PRO A 140 19.70 19.83 11.52
C PRO A 140 19.16 21.00 12.35
N SER A 141 17.93 21.45 12.09
CA SER A 141 17.23 22.52 12.83
C SER A 141 16.52 22.04 14.09
N VAL A 142 16.47 20.73 14.34
CA VAL A 142 15.81 20.14 15.52
C VAL A 142 16.67 20.34 16.78
N GLN A 143 16.27 21.28 17.63
CA GLN A 143 16.83 21.50 18.98
C GLN A 143 15.82 21.21 20.10
N GLU A 144 14.84 20.33 19.86
CA GLU A 144 13.96 19.84 20.91
C GLU A 144 14.66 18.71 21.70
N THR A 145 14.54 18.74 23.04
CA THR A 145 15.12 17.73 23.93
C THR A 145 14.20 16.52 24.18
N ASP A 146 12.94 16.59 23.74
CA ASP A 146 11.94 15.52 23.89
C ASP A 146 11.71 14.77 22.57
N TRP A 147 12.61 13.82 22.29
CA TRP A 147 12.52 12.95 21.12
C TRP A 147 11.26 12.06 21.12
N LEU A 148 10.65 11.78 22.26
CA LEU A 148 9.42 10.97 22.33
C LEU A 148 8.22 11.79 21.83
N ALA A 149 8.07 13.02 22.32
CA ALA A 149 7.03 13.94 21.82
C ALA A 149 7.20 14.24 20.32
N MET A 150 8.44 14.34 19.82
CA MET A 150 8.69 14.42 18.38
C MET A 150 8.22 13.18 17.62
N ALA A 151 8.63 11.99 18.08
CA ALA A 151 8.30 10.73 17.43
C ALA A 151 6.78 10.47 17.40
N GLU A 152 6.07 10.80 18.48
CA GLU A 152 4.60 10.77 18.52
C GLU A 152 3.96 11.76 17.55
N ARG A 153 4.44 13.02 17.48
CA ARG A 153 3.91 14.03 16.55
C ARG A 153 4.12 13.63 15.09
N TRP A 154 5.28 13.09 14.74
CA TRP A 154 5.55 12.57 13.40
C TRP A 154 4.73 11.31 13.10
N SER A 155 4.61 10.38 14.04
CA SER A 155 3.75 9.19 13.90
C SER A 155 2.26 9.54 13.73
N ALA A 156 1.80 10.64 14.33
CA ALA A 156 0.41 11.13 14.21
C ALA A 156 0.13 11.88 12.90
N ARG A 157 1.16 12.20 12.12
CA ARG A 157 1.08 12.77 10.76
C ARG A 157 1.49 11.77 9.68
N GLU A 158 1.70 10.52 10.07
CA GLU A 158 2.13 9.44 9.17
C GLU A 158 3.54 9.71 8.55
N GLU A 159 4.31 10.62 9.15
CA GLU A 159 5.71 10.99 8.85
C GLU A 159 6.69 9.90 9.37
N TYR A 160 6.47 8.64 8.97
CA TYR A 160 7.03 7.47 9.65
C TYR A 160 8.55 7.37 9.67
N ASP A 161 9.26 7.84 8.64
CA ASP A 161 10.72 7.78 8.60
C ASP A 161 11.37 8.71 9.64
N TYR A 162 10.78 9.90 9.87
CA TYR A 162 11.21 10.80 10.94
C TYR A 162 10.79 10.28 12.32
N ALA A 163 9.57 9.74 12.44
CA ALA A 163 9.08 9.12 13.67
C ALA A 163 10.00 7.98 14.13
N MET A 164 10.36 7.06 13.22
CA MET A 164 11.30 5.97 13.50
C MET A 164 12.66 6.50 13.94
N ALA A 165 13.23 7.49 13.23
CA ALA A 165 14.53 8.06 13.60
C ALA A 165 14.54 8.65 15.02
N ALA A 166 13.47 9.35 15.43
CA ALA A 166 13.35 9.88 16.79
C ALA A 166 13.10 8.79 17.84
N PHE A 167 12.26 7.77 17.57
CA PHE A 167 12.10 6.63 18.48
C PHE A 167 13.43 5.91 18.72
N LEU A 168 14.20 5.64 17.65
CA LEU A 168 15.51 5.00 17.75
C LEU A 168 16.50 5.86 18.57
N HIS A 169 16.55 7.18 18.33
CA HIS A 169 17.44 8.07 19.09
C HIS A 169 17.05 8.20 20.58
N PHE A 170 15.75 8.22 20.90
CA PHE A 170 15.28 8.14 22.28
C PHE A 170 15.71 6.81 22.95
N ILE A 171 15.67 5.70 22.21
CA ILE A 171 16.03 4.37 22.74
C ILE A 171 17.53 4.27 23.08
N GLU A 172 18.44 4.92 22.35
CA GLU A 172 19.87 4.91 22.72
C GLU A 172 20.11 5.58 24.08
N THR A 173 19.39 6.66 24.36
CA THR A 173 19.60 7.50 25.55
C THR A 173 18.84 7.00 26.77
N ASN A 174 17.62 6.51 26.58
CA ASN A 174 16.67 6.22 27.67
C ASN A 174 16.22 4.75 27.74
N GLY A 175 16.62 3.89 26.79
CA GLY A 175 16.10 2.53 26.64
C GLY A 175 14.70 2.48 26.01
N THR A 176 14.10 1.29 25.93
CA THR A 176 12.73 1.10 25.40
C THR A 176 11.72 0.92 26.53
N ASN A 177 10.44 1.16 26.22
CA ASN A 177 9.32 0.93 27.11
C ASN A 177 8.07 0.48 26.32
N PRO A 178 6.98 0.01 26.97
CA PRO A 178 5.82 -0.54 26.28
C PRO A 178 5.04 0.45 25.39
N ILE A 179 5.21 1.76 25.56
CA ILE A 179 4.61 2.78 24.67
C ILE A 179 5.43 2.84 23.38
N ILE A 180 6.75 2.98 23.49
CA ILE A 180 7.67 3.00 22.36
C ILE A 180 7.57 1.72 21.55
N ASP A 181 7.51 0.56 22.22
CA ASP A 181 7.32 -0.74 21.59
C ASP A 181 6.01 -0.82 20.78
N LEU A 182 4.91 -0.24 21.30
CA LEU A 182 3.61 -0.18 20.61
C LEU A 182 3.69 0.69 19.34
N HIS A 183 4.39 1.84 19.40
CA HIS A 183 4.57 2.71 18.24
C HIS A 183 5.54 2.11 17.20
N LEU A 184 6.66 1.52 17.63
CA LEU A 184 7.57 0.80 16.74
C LEU A 184 6.88 -0.39 16.05
N ALA A 185 6.03 -1.14 16.79
CA ALA A 185 5.21 -2.20 16.21
C ALA A 185 4.24 -1.65 15.15
N SER A 186 3.62 -0.51 15.44
CA SER A 186 2.70 0.18 14.52
C SER A 186 3.41 0.52 13.20
N ILE A 187 4.54 1.22 13.27
CA ILE A 187 5.33 1.64 12.09
C ILE A 187 5.86 0.42 11.33
N SER A 188 6.41 -0.57 12.04
CA SER A 188 6.91 -1.81 11.43
C SER A 188 5.83 -2.53 10.63
N GLY A 189 4.59 -2.56 11.14
CA GLY A 189 3.45 -3.17 10.44
C GLY A 189 3.08 -2.45 9.15
N VAL A 190 3.07 -1.10 9.15
CA VAL A 190 2.80 -0.30 7.93
C VAL A 190 3.90 -0.48 6.88
N TRP A 191 5.15 -0.63 7.30
CA TRP A 191 6.29 -0.93 6.42
C TRP A 191 6.39 -2.40 5.98
N GLY A 192 5.40 -3.23 6.32
CA GLY A 192 5.34 -4.65 5.98
C GLY A 192 6.27 -5.57 6.78
N GLN A 193 6.99 -5.05 7.79
CA GLN A 193 7.80 -5.82 8.74
C GLN A 193 6.89 -6.53 9.77
N THR A 194 6.00 -7.36 9.26
CA THR A 194 4.86 -7.96 9.97
C THR A 194 5.29 -8.82 11.15
N GLU A 195 6.35 -9.62 10.98
CA GLU A 195 6.91 -10.44 12.08
C GLU A 195 7.49 -9.58 13.20
N ILE A 196 8.18 -8.48 12.86
CA ILE A 196 8.75 -7.53 13.83
C ILE A 196 7.63 -6.80 14.57
N ALA A 197 6.57 -6.39 13.86
CA ALA A 197 5.39 -5.79 14.48
C ALA A 197 4.73 -6.73 15.50
N ILE A 198 4.47 -7.99 15.12
CA ILE A 198 3.87 -9.00 16.00
C ILE A 198 4.78 -9.29 17.21
N ALA A 199 6.10 -9.40 17.01
CA ALA A 199 7.06 -9.61 18.10
C ALA A 199 7.10 -8.42 19.09
N LEU A 200 7.04 -7.19 18.59
CA LEU A 200 6.99 -5.98 19.41
C LEU A 200 5.67 -5.86 20.18
N TYR A 201 4.52 -6.14 19.55
CA TYR A 201 3.24 -6.26 20.27
C TYR A 201 3.29 -7.35 21.35
N GLY A 202 3.91 -8.50 21.06
CA GLY A 202 4.18 -9.55 22.05
C GLY A 202 5.01 -9.04 23.25
N ARG A 203 6.01 -8.19 23.01
CA ARG A 203 6.81 -7.57 24.08
C ARG A 203 5.97 -6.62 24.94
N VAL A 204 5.12 -5.77 24.34
CA VAL A 204 4.17 -4.91 25.10
C VAL A 204 3.29 -5.76 26.00
N ILE A 205 2.69 -6.82 25.44
CA ILE A 205 1.75 -7.72 26.15
C ILE A 205 2.43 -8.45 27.32
N ALA A 206 3.72 -8.75 27.21
CA ALA A 206 4.50 -9.43 28.25
C ALA A 206 5.10 -8.49 29.32
N THR A 207 5.04 -7.17 29.13
CA THR A 207 5.77 -6.19 29.97
C THR A 207 4.94 -5.02 30.48
N THR A 208 3.65 -4.92 30.14
CA THR A 208 2.78 -3.80 30.56
C THR A 208 1.68 -4.23 31.52
N ASP A 209 1.63 -3.57 32.68
CA ASP A 209 0.49 -3.62 33.62
C ASP A 209 -0.66 -2.68 33.20
N ASN A 210 -0.49 -1.91 32.11
CA ASN A 210 -1.45 -0.92 31.66
C ASN A 210 -2.53 -1.58 30.78
N GLU A 211 -3.76 -1.70 31.29
CA GLU A 211 -4.90 -2.33 30.59
C GLU A 211 -5.11 -1.77 29.16
N LEU A 212 -4.84 -0.48 28.93
CA LEU A 212 -5.01 0.19 27.63
C LEU A 212 -3.91 -0.21 26.62
N LEU A 213 -2.65 -0.26 27.04
CA LEU A 213 -1.54 -0.70 26.18
C LEU A 213 -1.65 -2.20 25.89
N LEU A 214 -2.09 -2.99 26.88
CA LEU A 214 -2.40 -4.42 26.72
C LEU A 214 -3.55 -4.66 25.72
N LEU A 215 -4.62 -3.86 25.78
CA LEU A 215 -5.72 -3.88 24.82
C LEU A 215 -5.23 -3.51 23.40
N ALA A 216 -4.49 -2.41 23.29
CA ALA A 216 -3.96 -1.90 22.03
C ALA A 216 -3.04 -2.91 21.33
N ALA A 217 -2.05 -3.47 22.05
CA ALA A 217 -1.13 -4.44 21.49
C ALA A 217 -1.83 -5.74 21.08
N ARG A 218 -2.77 -6.26 21.89
CA ARG A 218 -3.54 -7.46 21.55
C ARG A 218 -4.41 -7.27 20.31
N LEU A 219 -5.10 -6.13 20.17
CA LEU A 219 -5.93 -5.88 18.99
C LEU A 219 -5.08 -5.61 17.75
N ASN A 220 -4.05 -4.78 17.85
CA ASN A 220 -3.20 -4.47 16.70
C ASN A 220 -2.43 -5.70 16.18
N ALA A 221 -2.06 -6.65 17.04
CA ALA A 221 -1.50 -7.94 16.62
C ALA A 221 -2.48 -8.82 15.83
N ILE A 222 -3.80 -8.67 16.05
CA ILE A 222 -4.85 -9.31 15.24
C ILE A 222 -4.98 -8.59 13.89
N LEU A 223 -5.12 -7.26 13.91
CA LEU A 223 -5.40 -6.44 12.73
C LEU A 223 -4.20 -6.26 11.77
N THR A 224 -2.97 -6.57 12.22
CA THR A 224 -1.77 -6.42 11.38
C THR A 224 -1.62 -7.63 10.44
N LEU A 225 -1.74 -7.36 9.14
CA LEU A 225 -1.59 -8.31 8.03
C LEU A 225 -0.44 -7.85 7.12
N PRO A 226 0.30 -8.76 6.46
CA PRO A 226 1.38 -8.38 5.55
C PRO A 226 0.84 -7.67 4.29
N PRO A 227 1.50 -6.61 3.79
CA PRO A 227 1.09 -5.94 2.54
C PRO A 227 1.14 -6.86 1.32
N VAL A 228 2.13 -7.77 1.27
CA VAL A 228 2.12 -8.87 0.28
C VAL A 228 1.10 -9.91 0.70
N VAL A 229 0.17 -10.22 -0.21
CA VAL A 229 -0.83 -11.27 0.00
C VAL A 229 -0.13 -12.64 0.10
N PRO A 230 -0.34 -13.44 1.18
CA PRO A 230 0.27 -14.75 1.34
C PRO A 230 -0.31 -15.78 0.35
N ASN A 231 0.31 -16.95 0.22
CA ASN A 231 -0.12 -18.02 -0.69
C ASN A 231 -1.55 -18.52 -0.43
N ASP A 232 -1.95 -18.58 0.85
CA ASP A 232 -3.33 -18.89 1.26
C ASP A 232 -3.93 -17.66 1.98
N PRO A 233 -4.56 -16.74 1.25
CA PRO A 233 -5.19 -15.56 1.82
C PRO A 233 -6.53 -15.86 2.49
N GLU A 234 -7.19 -16.97 2.15
CA GLU A 234 -8.50 -17.33 2.71
C GLU A 234 -8.33 -17.87 4.13
N ALA A 235 -7.33 -18.74 4.36
CA ALA A 235 -6.96 -19.18 5.70
C ALA A 235 -6.58 -18.00 6.62
N GLU A 236 -5.90 -16.98 6.10
CA GLU A 236 -5.56 -15.77 6.88
C GLU A 236 -6.82 -14.95 7.26
N GLN A 237 -7.81 -14.84 6.36
CA GLN A 237 -9.08 -14.16 6.66
C GLN A 237 -9.97 -14.98 7.61
N ILE A 238 -10.00 -16.31 7.47
CA ILE A 238 -10.69 -17.21 8.41
C ILE A 238 -10.07 -17.08 9.81
N GLN A 239 -8.73 -17.05 9.92
CA GLN A 239 -8.05 -16.85 11.20
C GLN A 239 -8.38 -15.47 11.79
N LEU A 240 -8.25 -14.39 11.02
CA LEU A 240 -8.61 -13.03 11.45
C LEU A 240 -10.05 -12.92 11.97
N LYS A 241 -11.01 -13.54 11.26
CA LYS A 241 -12.41 -13.63 11.68
C LYS A 241 -12.52 -14.32 13.04
N ASN A 242 -11.86 -15.46 13.21
CA ASN A 242 -11.92 -16.26 14.43
C ASN A 242 -11.21 -15.59 15.62
N ASP A 243 -10.11 -14.86 15.38
CA ASP A 243 -9.43 -14.04 16.37
C ASP A 243 -10.35 -12.93 16.88
N LEU A 244 -11.06 -12.24 15.98
CA LEU A 244 -12.04 -11.22 16.32
C LEU A 244 -13.27 -11.78 17.06
N ASP A 245 -13.71 -13.00 16.74
CA ASP A 245 -14.77 -13.70 17.47
C ASP A 245 -14.34 -14.09 18.90
N GLN A 246 -13.05 -14.40 19.11
CA GLN A 246 -12.50 -14.75 20.43
C GLN A 246 -12.08 -13.54 21.27
N PHE A 247 -11.95 -12.35 20.66
CA PHE A 247 -11.43 -11.13 21.31
C PHE A 247 -12.38 -10.53 22.36
N ASN A 248 -12.36 -11.08 23.56
CA ASN A 248 -13.13 -10.56 24.70
C ASN A 248 -12.41 -9.41 25.40
N PHE A 249 -12.59 -8.19 24.89
CA PHE A 249 -12.00 -6.97 25.48
C PHE A 249 -12.41 -6.73 26.94
N GLN A 250 -13.59 -7.18 27.39
CA GLN A 250 -14.11 -6.93 28.74
C GLN A 250 -13.30 -7.66 29.83
N LYS A 251 -12.53 -8.70 29.46
CA LYS A 251 -11.55 -9.34 30.34
C LYS A 251 -10.28 -8.50 30.54
N ILE A 252 -9.99 -7.58 29.62
CA ILE A 252 -8.74 -6.80 29.53
C ILE A 252 -8.96 -5.37 30.02
N PHE A 253 -10.04 -4.72 29.56
CA PHE A 253 -10.30 -3.30 29.75
C PHE A 253 -11.77 -3.09 30.14
N LYS A 254 -12.02 -2.65 31.39
CA LYS A 254 -13.38 -2.63 31.98
C LYS A 254 -14.10 -1.30 31.88
N THR A 255 -13.37 -0.21 31.67
CA THR A 255 -13.93 1.14 31.54
C THR A 255 -14.12 1.48 30.07
N PRO A 256 -15.21 2.14 29.63
CA PRO A 256 -15.29 2.64 28.25
C PRO A 256 -14.24 3.73 27.98
N ILE A 257 -13.61 3.74 26.80
CA ILE A 257 -12.66 4.80 26.46
C ILE A 257 -13.41 6.14 26.32
N LYS A 258 -12.98 7.12 27.10
CA LYS A 258 -13.61 8.46 27.19
C LYS A 258 -12.98 9.51 26.28
N ASP A 259 -11.73 9.30 25.90
CA ASP A 259 -10.91 10.17 25.06
C ASP A 259 -10.76 9.55 23.67
N GLU A 260 -11.19 10.29 22.65
CA GLU A 260 -11.22 9.85 21.26
C GLU A 260 -9.79 9.77 20.67
N THR A 261 -8.86 10.58 21.17
CA THR A 261 -7.47 10.62 20.69
C THR A 261 -6.70 9.35 21.06
N ILE A 262 -7.00 8.75 22.22
CA ILE A 262 -6.42 7.48 22.67
C ILE A 262 -6.76 6.33 21.69
N LEU A 263 -8.01 6.30 21.22
CA LEU A 263 -8.44 5.32 20.21
C LEU A 263 -7.64 5.53 18.93
N LEU A 264 -7.67 6.75 18.38
CA LEU A 264 -7.00 7.09 17.12
C LEU A 264 -5.48 6.82 17.15
N ARG A 265 -4.78 7.11 18.26
CA ARG A 265 -3.33 6.94 18.38
C ARG A 265 -2.87 5.49 18.58
N HIS A 266 -3.64 4.68 19.31
CA HIS A 266 -3.13 3.40 19.84
C HIS A 266 -3.93 2.16 19.44
N ILE A 267 -5.22 2.29 19.10
CA ILE A 267 -6.16 1.16 18.88
C ILE A 267 -6.76 1.21 17.46
N GLY A 268 -6.81 2.40 16.87
CA GLY A 268 -7.52 2.73 15.65
C GLY A 268 -6.81 2.28 14.39
N ARG A 269 -6.82 0.98 14.11
CA ARG A 269 -6.41 0.42 12.81
C ARG A 269 -7.63 0.03 11.98
N THR A 270 -7.62 0.41 10.71
CA THR A 270 -8.52 -0.15 9.70
C THR A 270 -7.94 -1.47 9.17
N LEU A 271 -8.76 -2.24 8.45
CA LEU A 271 -8.34 -3.48 7.80
C LEU A 271 -7.99 -3.27 6.31
N PHE A 272 -7.27 -2.20 5.99
CA PHE A 272 -6.89 -1.84 4.61
C PHE A 272 -6.24 -2.99 3.82
N HIS A 273 -5.30 -3.72 4.44
CA HIS A 273 -4.66 -4.88 3.77
C HIS A 273 -5.56 -6.13 3.69
N ALA A 274 -6.71 -6.18 4.39
CA ALA A 274 -7.64 -7.32 4.32
C ALA A 274 -8.40 -7.35 2.99
N ALA A 275 -8.87 -6.20 2.47
CA ALA A 275 -9.57 -6.09 1.18
C ALA A 275 -8.76 -6.63 -0.02
N HIS A 276 -7.44 -6.74 0.16
CA HIS A 276 -6.49 -7.27 -0.84
C HIS A 276 -6.42 -8.81 -0.85
N ARG A 277 -7.01 -9.49 0.15
CA ARG A 277 -7.11 -10.97 0.19
C ARG A 277 -8.24 -11.51 -0.69
N CYS A 278 -9.23 -10.68 -1.01
CA CYS A 278 -10.36 -11.03 -1.87
C CYS A 278 -11.12 -12.26 -1.38
N SER A 279 -11.69 -12.14 -0.18
CA SER A 279 -12.34 -13.20 0.59
C SER A 279 -13.84 -12.94 0.78
N TYR A 280 -14.62 -14.02 0.92
CA TYR A 280 -16.05 -13.94 1.25
C TYR A 280 -16.33 -13.55 2.70
N HIS A 281 -15.32 -13.60 3.58
CA HIS A 281 -15.48 -13.27 5.01
C HIS A 281 -15.42 -11.76 5.33
N GLU A 282 -15.06 -10.91 4.36
CA GLU A 282 -14.81 -9.48 4.56
C GLU A 282 -15.98 -8.73 5.23
N VAL A 283 -17.24 -9.01 4.82
CA VAL A 283 -18.43 -8.37 5.42
C VAL A 283 -18.58 -8.70 6.90
N GLU A 284 -18.30 -9.96 7.27
CA GLU A 284 -18.43 -10.41 8.65
C GLU A 284 -17.30 -9.83 9.51
N ILE A 285 -16.07 -9.81 8.97
CA ILE A 285 -14.87 -9.25 9.60
C ILE A 285 -15.04 -7.74 9.87
N GLN A 286 -15.49 -6.96 8.88
CA GLN A 286 -15.74 -5.53 9.05
C GLN A 286 -16.85 -5.25 10.07
N LYS A 287 -17.96 -6.00 10.03
CA LYS A 287 -19.04 -5.90 11.03
C LYS A 287 -18.55 -6.24 12.46
N LYS A 288 -17.69 -7.25 12.63
CA LYS A 288 -17.08 -7.58 13.93
C LYS A 288 -16.19 -6.43 14.42
N LEU A 289 -15.28 -5.93 13.59
CA LEU A 289 -14.37 -4.85 13.94
C LEU A 289 -15.13 -3.56 14.31
N ALA A 290 -16.09 -3.15 13.48
CA ALA A 290 -16.99 -2.02 13.75
C ALA A 290 -17.70 -2.18 15.10
N THR A 291 -18.32 -3.34 15.35
CA THR A 291 -19.03 -3.64 16.61
C THR A 291 -18.09 -3.61 17.81
N LEU A 292 -16.87 -4.14 17.69
CA LEU A 292 -15.85 -4.14 18.74
C LEU A 292 -15.42 -2.71 19.09
N LEU A 293 -15.04 -1.92 18.09
CA LEU A 293 -14.58 -0.55 18.27
C LEU A 293 -15.70 0.37 18.81
N GLN A 294 -16.94 0.21 18.35
CA GLN A 294 -18.09 0.91 18.92
C GLN A 294 -18.34 0.55 20.40
N ARG A 295 -18.11 -0.72 20.80
CA ARG A 295 -18.23 -1.14 22.22
C ARG A 295 -17.11 -0.62 23.11
N LEU A 296 -15.89 -0.48 22.57
CA LEU A 296 -14.78 0.18 23.26
C LEU A 296 -15.01 1.69 23.43
N ALA A 297 -15.72 2.30 22.47
CA ALA A 297 -15.89 3.73 22.34
C ALA A 297 -17.38 4.16 22.21
N PRO A 298 -18.25 3.88 23.19
CA PRO A 298 -19.70 4.09 23.10
C PRO A 298 -20.13 5.56 22.99
N ARG A 299 -19.20 6.51 23.08
CA ARG A 299 -19.40 7.94 22.79
C ARG A 299 -19.36 8.27 21.29
N LEU A 300 -18.72 7.43 20.47
CA LEU A 300 -18.63 7.59 19.01
C LEU A 300 -19.85 6.99 18.29
N THR A 301 -20.46 5.98 18.92
CA THR A 301 -21.67 5.25 18.49
C THR A 301 -22.80 6.21 18.10
N PRO A 302 -23.62 5.92 17.08
CA PRO A 302 -24.54 6.90 16.51
C PRO A 302 -25.70 7.22 17.45
N ILE A 303 -25.52 8.22 18.31
CA ILE A 303 -26.61 9.06 18.80
C ILE A 303 -27.18 9.75 17.55
N PRO A 304 -28.42 9.48 17.11
CA PRO A 304 -29.02 10.25 16.04
C PRO A 304 -29.38 11.61 16.64
N PRO A 305 -28.85 12.74 16.16
CA PRO A 305 -29.34 14.04 16.61
C PRO A 305 -30.83 14.10 16.30
N ALA A 306 -31.66 14.46 17.27
CA ALA A 306 -33.11 14.57 17.06
C ALA A 306 -33.43 15.57 15.92
N ALA A 307 -32.54 16.52 15.66
CA ALA A 307 -32.55 17.40 14.49
C ALA A 307 -32.40 16.64 13.15
N VAL A 308 -31.38 15.79 13.01
CA VAL A 308 -31.12 15.00 11.79
C VAL A 308 -32.31 14.06 11.50
N ARG A 309 -32.79 13.33 12.51
CA ARG A 309 -33.96 12.43 12.36
C ARG A 309 -35.29 13.14 12.12
N ARG A 310 -35.41 14.45 12.43
CA ARG A 310 -36.62 15.26 12.20
C ARG A 310 -36.63 15.99 10.85
N ARG A 311 -35.52 16.04 10.12
CA ARG A 311 -35.49 16.49 8.71
C ARG A 311 -36.11 15.43 7.78
N ARG A 312 -37.42 15.21 7.92
CA ARG A 312 -38.22 14.75 6.77
C ARG A 312 -38.16 15.84 5.70
N VAL A 313 -38.07 15.42 4.44
CA VAL A 313 -37.79 16.30 3.30
C VAL A 313 -38.99 17.19 3.00
N PHE A 314 -39.07 18.33 3.67
CA PHE A 314 -39.68 19.51 3.07
C PHE A 314 -38.85 19.88 1.82
N PRO A 315 -39.48 20.27 0.71
CA PRO A 315 -38.76 20.57 -0.53
C PRO A 315 -37.87 21.80 -0.35
N ARG A 316 -36.60 21.58 -0.01
CA ARG A 316 -35.55 22.60 -0.06
C ARG A 316 -35.36 23.04 -1.50
N LYS A 317 -35.14 24.34 -1.71
CA LYS A 317 -34.93 24.94 -3.04
C LYS A 317 -33.61 24.49 -3.69
N VAL A 318 -32.64 24.05 -2.88
CA VAL A 318 -31.34 23.49 -3.28
C VAL A 318 -31.02 22.34 -2.32
N ILE A 319 -30.43 21.25 -2.83
CA ILE A 319 -29.98 20.10 -2.04
C ILE A 319 -28.52 20.31 -1.63
N LYS A 320 -28.19 20.07 -0.36
CA LYS A 320 -26.83 20.18 0.19
C LYS A 320 -26.14 18.81 0.28
N ILE A 321 -24.96 18.69 -0.31
CA ILE A 321 -24.21 17.41 -0.39
C ILE A 321 -22.80 17.64 0.14
N GLY A 322 -22.38 16.83 1.12
CA GLY A 322 -21.01 16.86 1.64
C GLY A 322 -20.16 15.69 1.13
N PHE A 323 -18.91 15.94 0.77
CA PHE A 323 -17.88 14.92 0.59
C PHE A 323 -16.85 15.00 1.72
N VAL A 324 -16.50 13.86 2.30
CA VAL A 324 -15.41 13.71 3.28
C VAL A 324 -14.27 12.93 2.64
N SER A 325 -13.04 13.42 2.78
CA SER A 325 -11.86 12.75 2.25
C SER A 325 -10.55 13.18 2.90
N ALA A 326 -9.63 12.24 3.06
CA ALA A 326 -8.21 12.53 3.30
C ALA A 326 -7.45 12.81 1.98
N TYR A 327 -8.05 12.54 0.82
CA TYR A 327 -7.34 12.39 -0.46
C TYR A 327 -8.02 13.04 -1.69
N LEU A 328 -8.82 14.09 -1.51
CA LEU A 328 -9.32 14.95 -2.60
C LEU A 328 -8.25 15.95 -3.05
N SER A 329 -7.15 15.39 -3.59
CA SER A 329 -5.86 16.03 -3.83
C SER A 329 -5.16 15.42 -5.04
N GLU A 330 -3.84 15.57 -5.20
CA GLU A 330 -3.02 14.91 -6.23
C GLU A 330 -3.07 13.35 -6.15
N HIS A 331 -3.71 12.79 -5.12
CA HIS A 331 -4.02 11.37 -5.00
C HIS A 331 -5.09 10.89 -6.01
N SER A 332 -5.16 9.56 -6.20
CA SER A 332 -6.07 8.88 -7.10
C SER A 332 -7.55 9.28 -6.94
N ILE A 333 -7.98 9.61 -5.72
CA ILE A 333 -9.38 9.92 -5.41
C ILE A 333 -9.75 11.34 -5.86
N GLY A 334 -8.91 12.34 -5.55
CA GLY A 334 -9.03 13.68 -6.13
C GLY A 334 -9.05 13.64 -7.66
N LYS A 335 -8.10 12.93 -8.28
CA LYS A 335 -8.05 12.80 -9.75
C LYS A 335 -9.30 12.17 -10.35
N MET A 336 -9.89 11.16 -9.69
CA MET A 336 -11.12 10.49 -10.13
C MET A 336 -12.43 11.24 -9.80
N LEU A 337 -12.41 12.26 -8.93
CA LEU A 337 -13.65 12.96 -8.51
C LEU A 337 -13.67 14.46 -8.79
N ALA A 338 -12.54 15.12 -9.06
CA ALA A 338 -12.45 16.58 -9.14
C ALA A 338 -13.41 17.21 -10.16
N GLU A 339 -13.35 16.76 -11.41
CA GLU A 339 -14.15 17.29 -12.51
C GLU A 339 -15.64 16.91 -12.38
N LEU A 340 -15.94 15.73 -11.83
CA LEU A 340 -17.30 15.31 -11.48
C LEU A 340 -17.89 16.21 -10.38
N ILE A 341 -17.13 16.51 -9.32
CA ILE A 341 -17.53 17.42 -8.23
C ILE A 341 -17.83 18.82 -8.78
N ALA A 342 -16.98 19.34 -9.69
CA ALA A 342 -17.17 20.63 -10.37
C ALA A 342 -18.36 20.67 -11.36
N GLN A 343 -18.90 19.51 -11.74
CA GLN A 343 -20.16 19.42 -12.51
C GLN A 343 -21.38 19.31 -11.58
N LEU A 344 -21.27 18.54 -10.50
CA LEU A 344 -22.34 18.42 -9.51
C LEU A 344 -22.63 19.76 -8.80
N SER A 345 -21.61 20.62 -8.60
CA SER A 345 -21.79 21.96 -8.03
C SER A 345 -22.60 22.94 -8.90
N GLN A 346 -22.81 22.62 -10.18
CA GLN A 346 -23.70 23.40 -11.06
C GLN A 346 -25.19 23.16 -10.77
N HIS A 347 -25.51 22.14 -9.97
CA HIS A 347 -26.88 21.71 -9.65
C HIS A 347 -27.14 21.54 -8.14
N PHE A 348 -26.09 21.38 -7.33
CA PHE A 348 -26.17 21.08 -5.90
C PHE A 348 -25.24 21.98 -5.08
N GLU A 349 -25.59 22.24 -3.83
CA GLU A 349 -24.73 23.02 -2.92
C GLU A 349 -23.69 22.07 -2.30
N ILE A 350 -22.52 21.95 -2.96
CA ILE A 350 -21.47 21.02 -2.57
C ILE A 350 -20.60 21.59 -1.44
N TYR A 351 -20.38 20.77 -0.42
CA TYR A 351 -19.46 20.99 0.70
C TYR A 351 -18.32 19.98 0.64
N ILE A 352 -17.08 20.43 0.80
CA ILE A 352 -15.89 19.57 0.91
C ILE A 352 -15.36 19.64 2.34
N PHE A 353 -15.04 18.47 2.89
CA PHE A 353 -14.46 18.26 4.20
C PHE A 353 -13.16 17.48 4.06
N HIS A 354 -12.06 18.20 3.83
CA HIS A 354 -10.72 17.64 3.81
C HIS A 354 -10.32 17.20 5.22
N LEU A 355 -9.64 16.06 5.36
CA LEU A 355 -9.09 15.60 6.64
C LEU A 355 -7.62 16.03 6.83
N ASP A 356 -6.88 16.15 5.72
CA ASP A 356 -5.48 16.61 5.70
C ASP A 356 -5.34 17.91 4.88
N GLN A 357 -4.31 18.70 5.16
CA GLN A 357 -4.07 19.97 4.48
C GLN A 357 -3.39 19.75 3.12
N HIS A 358 -4.16 19.88 2.05
CA HIS A 358 -3.65 19.84 0.67
C HIS A 358 -3.40 21.26 0.13
N SER A 359 -2.58 21.34 -0.92
CA SER A 359 -2.24 22.61 -1.61
C SER A 359 -1.82 22.41 -3.07
N ASP A 360 -2.09 21.24 -3.65
CA ASP A 360 -1.83 20.91 -5.05
C ASP A 360 -2.91 21.46 -6.00
N HIS A 361 -2.71 21.27 -7.30
CA HIS A 361 -3.61 21.82 -8.31
C HIS A 361 -5.00 21.15 -8.33
N VAL A 362 -5.12 19.88 -7.93
CA VAL A 362 -6.39 19.15 -7.91
C VAL A 362 -7.27 19.59 -6.74
N SER A 363 -6.69 19.68 -5.55
CA SER A 363 -7.36 20.22 -4.35
C SER A 363 -7.76 21.69 -4.52
N GLN A 364 -6.87 22.54 -5.07
CA GLN A 364 -7.21 23.92 -5.43
C GLN A 364 -8.36 24.02 -6.44
N PHE A 365 -8.38 23.16 -7.47
CA PHE A 365 -9.46 23.12 -8.45
C PHE A 365 -10.79 22.70 -7.82
N ILE A 366 -10.80 21.66 -6.97
CA ILE A 366 -11.98 21.24 -6.22
C ILE A 366 -12.51 22.39 -5.36
N ASP A 367 -11.66 22.98 -4.52
CA ASP A 367 -12.04 24.02 -3.57
C ASP A 367 -12.57 25.29 -4.27
N SER A 368 -12.09 25.59 -5.48
CA SER A 368 -12.53 26.73 -6.29
C SER A 368 -13.89 26.53 -6.98
N ASN A 369 -14.38 25.29 -7.10
CA ASN A 369 -15.61 24.95 -7.82
C ASN A 369 -16.80 24.56 -6.92
N VAL A 370 -16.64 24.58 -5.60
CA VAL A 370 -17.66 24.15 -4.61
C VAL A 370 -18.23 25.31 -3.79
N ALA A 371 -19.40 25.11 -3.19
CA ALA A 371 -20.05 26.16 -2.39
C ALA A 371 -19.33 26.43 -1.06
N LYS A 372 -18.63 25.43 -0.52
CA LYS A 372 -17.69 25.59 0.60
C LYS A 372 -16.67 24.45 0.64
N SER A 373 -15.41 24.76 0.91
CA SER A 373 -14.42 23.79 1.40
C SER A 373 -14.01 24.10 2.86
N GLN A 374 -13.56 23.09 3.58
CA GLN A 374 -13.06 23.19 4.96
C GLN A 374 -12.13 22.02 5.31
N LEU A 375 -11.02 22.33 5.98
CA LEU A 375 -10.22 21.35 6.72
C LEU A 375 -10.91 20.96 8.05
N LEU A 376 -11.04 19.67 8.29
CA LEU A 376 -11.38 19.07 9.58
C LEU A 376 -10.08 18.64 10.26
N ASP A 377 -9.47 19.56 11.01
CA ASP A 377 -8.19 19.37 11.69
C ASP A 377 -8.17 18.09 12.56
N ARG A 378 -7.42 17.08 12.11
CA ARG A 378 -7.26 15.77 12.77
C ARG A 378 -6.65 15.86 14.19
N THR A 379 -6.04 16.99 14.56
CA THR A 379 -5.52 17.23 15.92
C THR A 379 -6.60 17.62 16.93
N LEU A 380 -7.79 18.04 16.46
CA LEU A 380 -8.95 18.31 17.29
C LEU A 380 -9.76 17.02 17.55
N SER A 381 -10.67 17.05 18.53
CA SER A 381 -11.55 15.91 18.80
C SER A 381 -12.55 15.68 17.66
N LEU A 382 -12.94 14.41 17.45
CA LEU A 382 -13.95 14.06 16.44
C LEU A 382 -15.26 14.82 16.70
N GLN A 383 -15.59 15.09 17.96
CA GLN A 383 -16.75 15.92 18.31
C GLN A 383 -16.77 17.29 17.62
N VAL A 384 -15.65 18.01 17.56
CA VAL A 384 -15.59 19.33 16.87
C VAL A 384 -15.88 19.17 15.38
N ALA A 385 -15.36 18.11 14.76
CA ALA A 385 -15.61 17.79 13.36
C ALA A 385 -17.07 17.39 13.08
N ARG A 386 -17.67 16.56 13.95
CA ARG A 386 -19.10 16.21 13.91
C ARG A 386 -19.98 17.45 13.97
N ASP A 387 -19.72 18.34 14.94
CA ASP A 387 -20.49 19.58 15.10
C ASP A 387 -20.34 20.50 13.88
N SER A 388 -19.16 20.53 13.25
CA SER A 388 -18.92 21.28 12.02
C SER A 388 -19.70 20.72 10.81
N ILE A 389 -19.76 19.40 10.64
CA ILE A 389 -20.54 18.76 9.56
C ILE A 389 -22.04 18.93 9.82
N ILE A 390 -22.52 18.71 11.05
CA ILE A 390 -23.93 18.89 11.42
C ILE A 390 -24.39 20.34 11.18
N LYS A 391 -23.51 21.32 11.44
CA LYS A 391 -23.75 22.76 11.20
C LYS A 391 -23.82 23.13 9.72
N ALA A 392 -23.27 22.34 8.80
CA ALA A 392 -23.47 22.54 7.36
C ALA A 392 -24.90 22.18 6.89
N GLU A 393 -25.68 21.51 7.74
CA GLU A 393 -27.06 21.10 7.48
C GLU A 393 -27.26 20.25 6.21
N LEU A 394 -26.32 19.37 5.90
CA LEU A 394 -26.35 18.51 4.72
C LEU A 394 -27.61 17.64 4.64
N ASP A 395 -28.05 17.37 3.42
CA ASP A 395 -29.11 16.39 3.11
C ASP A 395 -28.50 15.00 2.84
N ILE A 396 -27.31 14.97 2.21
CA ILE A 396 -26.52 13.75 1.92
C ILE A 396 -25.05 13.98 2.31
N LEU A 397 -24.41 12.97 2.91
CA LEU A 397 -22.96 12.93 3.18
C LEU A 397 -22.32 11.73 2.48
N ILE A 398 -21.18 11.91 1.83
CA ILE A 398 -20.45 10.88 1.07
C ILE A 398 -19.03 10.78 1.63
N TYR A 399 -18.65 9.60 2.10
CA TYR A 399 -17.25 9.28 2.41
C TYR A 399 -16.60 8.65 1.18
N THR A 400 -15.45 9.17 0.75
CA THR A 400 -14.81 8.74 -0.51
C THR A 400 -13.75 7.66 -0.33
N ASP A 401 -13.24 7.49 0.88
CA ASP A 401 -12.02 6.75 1.22
C ASP A 401 -12.18 5.94 2.53
N LEU A 402 -13.43 5.63 2.88
CA LEU A 402 -13.78 5.10 4.20
C LEU A 402 -13.08 3.77 4.51
N GLY A 403 -12.20 3.79 5.52
CA GLY A 403 -11.41 2.63 5.91
C GLY A 403 -10.03 2.52 5.25
N MET A 404 -9.64 3.46 4.37
CA MET A 404 -8.22 3.64 4.02
C MET A 404 -7.42 4.12 5.25
N GLU A 405 -7.92 5.16 5.92
CA GLU A 405 -7.38 5.65 7.20
C GLU A 405 -8.45 5.65 8.31
N ALA A 406 -8.01 5.81 9.56
CA ALA A 406 -8.83 5.52 10.74
C ALA A 406 -9.76 6.65 11.17
N TRP A 407 -9.42 7.91 10.91
CA TRP A 407 -10.11 9.07 11.48
C TRP A 407 -11.51 9.24 10.88
N SER A 408 -11.62 9.13 9.55
CA SER A 408 -12.88 9.00 8.79
C SER A 408 -13.72 7.83 9.29
N PHE A 409 -13.11 6.67 9.58
CA PHE A 409 -13.81 5.48 10.06
C PHE A 409 -14.48 5.73 11.42
N PHE A 410 -13.79 6.35 12.39
CA PHE A 410 -14.39 6.73 13.67
C PHE A 410 -15.34 7.94 13.61
N LEU A 411 -15.14 8.85 12.66
CA LEU A 411 -16.09 9.94 12.36
C LEU A 411 -17.42 9.36 11.86
N ALA A 412 -17.34 8.41 10.93
CA ALA A 412 -18.46 7.73 10.29
C ALA A 412 -19.28 6.84 11.23
N PHE A 413 -18.80 6.52 12.45
CA PHE A 413 -19.63 5.86 13.47
C PHE A 413 -20.87 6.69 13.82
N SER A 414 -20.81 8.02 13.66
CA SER A 414 -21.93 8.93 13.93
C SER A 414 -22.77 9.19 12.67
N ARG A 415 -24.06 9.53 12.86
CA ARG A 415 -24.96 9.96 11.77
C ARG A 415 -25.06 11.48 11.75
N LEU A 416 -24.32 12.09 10.82
CA LEU A 416 -24.08 13.53 10.70
C LEU A 416 -24.99 14.19 9.63
N ALA A 417 -25.39 13.42 8.60
CA ALA A 417 -26.44 13.78 7.65
C ALA A 417 -27.63 12.79 7.73
N PRO A 418 -28.82 13.14 7.20
CA PRO A 418 -29.95 12.23 7.12
C PRO A 418 -29.60 10.94 6.37
N ILE A 419 -28.93 11.07 5.24
CA ILE A 419 -28.43 9.98 4.38
C ILE A 419 -26.91 10.02 4.37
N GLN A 420 -26.27 8.86 4.57
CA GLN A 420 -24.82 8.72 4.49
C GLN A 420 -24.44 7.61 3.50
N CYS A 421 -23.49 7.90 2.63
CA CYS A 421 -23.00 7.00 1.58
C CYS A 421 -21.50 6.78 1.72
N VAL A 422 -21.03 5.64 1.21
CA VAL A 422 -19.60 5.40 0.93
C VAL A 422 -19.42 5.17 -0.58
N TRP A 423 -18.37 5.75 -1.15
CA TRP A 423 -17.93 5.52 -2.53
C TRP A 423 -16.62 4.70 -2.54
N TRP A 424 -16.36 3.95 -3.61
CA TRP A 424 -15.43 2.81 -3.66
C TRP A 424 -13.92 3.13 -3.66
N GLY A 425 -13.48 4.32 -3.22
CA GLY A 425 -12.05 4.61 -3.05
C GLY A 425 -11.34 3.60 -2.14
N HIS A 426 -12.09 3.01 -1.19
CA HIS A 426 -11.81 1.69 -0.63
C HIS A 426 -12.93 0.71 -1.06
N PRO A 427 -12.66 -0.23 -1.99
CA PRO A 427 -13.69 -1.10 -2.58
C PRO A 427 -13.94 -2.35 -1.71
N VAL A 428 -14.53 -2.09 -0.54
CA VAL A 428 -15.04 -3.09 0.42
C VAL A 428 -16.07 -2.41 1.33
N THR A 429 -17.04 -3.15 1.85
CA THR A 429 -17.99 -2.61 2.84
C THR A 429 -17.30 -1.98 4.06
N SER A 430 -17.92 -0.92 4.60
CA SER A 430 -17.51 -0.30 5.86
C SER A 430 -17.89 -1.15 7.09
N GLY A 431 -18.90 -2.01 6.96
CA GLY A 431 -19.52 -2.72 8.10
C GLY A 431 -20.31 -1.81 9.06
N LEU A 432 -20.51 -0.53 8.75
CA LEU A 432 -21.07 0.47 9.66
C LEU A 432 -22.58 0.69 9.46
N ALA A 433 -23.38 0.41 10.49
CA ALA A 433 -24.83 0.67 10.52
C ALA A 433 -25.23 2.17 10.49
N SER A 434 -24.25 3.07 10.42
CA SER A 434 -24.38 4.52 10.22
C SER A 434 -24.25 4.94 8.75
N ILE A 435 -23.81 4.05 7.85
CA ILE A 435 -23.81 4.24 6.40
C ILE A 435 -25.03 3.52 5.80
N ASP A 436 -25.77 4.20 4.93
CA ASP A 436 -26.99 3.68 4.31
C ASP A 436 -26.71 3.00 2.97
N TYR A 437 -25.81 3.59 2.17
CA TYR A 437 -25.57 3.19 0.79
C TYR A 437 -24.08 2.98 0.48
N PHE A 438 -23.76 1.89 -0.21
CA PHE A 438 -22.48 1.73 -0.90
C PHE A 438 -22.70 2.03 -2.38
N LEU A 439 -21.94 2.99 -2.93
CA LEU A 439 -22.08 3.47 -4.31
C LEU A 439 -21.10 2.70 -5.20
N SER A 440 -21.63 1.92 -6.14
CA SER A 440 -20.96 0.87 -6.91
C SER A 440 -21.36 0.88 -8.39
N LEU A 441 -21.01 -0.16 -9.14
CA LEU A 441 -21.14 -0.26 -10.59
C LEU A 441 -22.10 -1.42 -10.97
N ASP A 442 -22.85 -1.25 -12.05
CA ASP A 442 -23.82 -2.27 -12.51
C ASP A 442 -23.16 -3.57 -13.00
N SER A 443 -21.87 -3.49 -13.35
CA SER A 443 -21.04 -4.63 -13.71
C SER A 443 -20.88 -5.68 -12.61
N GLU A 444 -21.23 -5.39 -11.36
CA GLU A 444 -21.11 -6.30 -10.21
C GLU A 444 -21.87 -7.63 -10.38
N VAL A 445 -21.37 -8.70 -9.76
CA VAL A 445 -22.05 -10.02 -9.77
C VAL A 445 -23.45 -9.92 -9.13
N SER A 446 -24.42 -10.69 -9.61
CA SER A 446 -25.84 -10.47 -9.33
C SER A 446 -26.24 -10.62 -7.85
N ASP A 447 -25.46 -11.36 -7.07
CA ASP A 447 -25.62 -11.62 -5.64
C ASP A 447 -24.74 -10.72 -4.75
N ALA A 448 -23.93 -9.82 -5.31
CA ALA A 448 -22.96 -9.00 -4.56
C ALA A 448 -23.55 -8.28 -3.33
N GLN A 449 -24.80 -7.79 -3.41
CA GLN A 449 -25.51 -7.16 -2.28
C GLN A 449 -25.61 -8.07 -1.05
N SER A 450 -25.79 -9.39 -1.21
CA SER A 450 -25.90 -10.32 -0.08
C SER A 450 -24.54 -10.87 0.37
N LEU A 451 -23.54 -10.87 -0.51
CA LEU A 451 -22.21 -11.43 -0.24
C LEU A 451 -21.18 -10.42 0.26
N PHE A 452 -21.15 -9.19 -0.29
CA PHE A 452 -20.00 -8.28 -0.18
C PHE A 452 -20.30 -6.93 0.48
N TYR A 453 -21.58 -6.63 0.75
CA TYR A 453 -22.01 -5.33 1.28
C TYR A 453 -22.85 -5.43 2.56
N SER A 454 -22.77 -4.38 3.40
CA SER A 454 -23.59 -4.24 4.61
C SER A 454 -24.60 -3.09 4.50
N GLU A 455 -24.23 -2.12 3.68
CA GLU A 455 -25.02 -1.02 3.15
C GLU A 455 -25.98 -1.52 2.05
N GLN A 456 -26.93 -0.68 1.62
CA GLN A 456 -27.67 -0.93 0.39
C GLN A 456 -26.81 -0.60 -0.83
N LEU A 457 -26.67 -1.57 -1.75
CA LEU A 457 -25.80 -1.46 -2.92
C LEU A 457 -26.49 -0.64 -4.02
N ILE A 458 -25.90 0.50 -4.36
CA ILE A 458 -26.37 1.38 -5.44
C ILE A 458 -25.48 1.18 -6.65
N ARG A 459 -26.00 0.48 -7.65
CA ARG A 459 -25.35 0.29 -8.96
C ARG A 459 -25.53 1.52 -9.84
N PHE A 460 -24.42 2.03 -10.37
CA PHE A 460 -24.35 3.02 -11.44
C PHE A 460 -24.10 2.31 -12.78
N GLN A 461 -24.82 2.70 -13.82
CA GLN A 461 -24.67 2.18 -15.18
C GLN A 461 -23.31 2.55 -15.80
N TYR A 462 -22.77 3.72 -15.43
CA TYR A 462 -21.51 4.25 -15.92
C TYR A 462 -20.40 4.15 -14.86
N ILE A 463 -19.13 4.32 -15.26
CA ILE A 463 -18.05 4.52 -14.27
C ILE A 463 -18.33 5.83 -13.54
N ASN A 464 -18.67 5.75 -12.25
CA ASN A 464 -19.22 6.87 -11.48
C ASN A 464 -18.16 7.92 -11.05
N THR A 465 -17.08 8.02 -11.82
CA THR A 465 -15.88 8.86 -11.66
C THR A 465 -15.47 9.58 -12.95
N ALA A 466 -16.32 9.60 -13.99
CA ALA A 466 -16.03 10.32 -15.22
C ALA A 466 -16.77 11.68 -15.27
N PRO A 467 -16.13 12.73 -15.79
CA PRO A 467 -14.72 12.80 -16.20
C PRO A 467 -13.75 12.88 -15.00
N PHE A 468 -12.47 12.67 -15.28
CA PHE A 468 -11.36 12.62 -14.33
C PHE A 468 -10.12 13.35 -14.89
N VAL A 469 -9.20 13.71 -14.00
CA VAL A 469 -7.92 14.35 -14.36
C VAL A 469 -7.01 13.34 -15.06
N GLN A 470 -6.72 13.56 -16.35
CA GLN A 470 -5.90 12.67 -17.16
C GLN A 470 -4.41 12.91 -16.97
N VAL A 471 -3.59 11.86 -17.15
CA VAL A 471 -2.13 11.95 -17.25
C VAL A 471 -1.72 12.17 -18.70
N ASP A 472 -1.09 13.32 -19.00
CA ASP A 472 -0.47 13.59 -20.30
C ASP A 472 0.95 13.03 -20.37
N LEU A 473 1.18 12.00 -21.20
CA LEU A 473 2.53 11.51 -21.47
C LEU A 473 3.32 12.42 -22.43
N GLN A 474 2.69 13.23 -23.29
CA GLN A 474 3.41 14.00 -24.31
C GLN A 474 4.32 15.07 -23.70
N ALA A 475 3.92 15.69 -22.59
CA ALA A 475 4.77 16.58 -21.79
C ALA A 475 6.09 15.94 -21.32
N SER A 476 6.21 14.61 -21.31
CA SER A 476 7.39 13.87 -20.82
C SER A 476 8.02 12.90 -21.83
N ALA A 477 7.34 12.54 -22.92
CA ALA A 477 7.75 11.49 -23.85
C ALA A 477 9.05 11.79 -24.65
N HIS A 478 9.59 13.01 -24.57
CA HIS A 478 10.78 13.41 -25.31
C HIS A 478 12.07 12.82 -24.70
N ASN A 479 12.66 11.85 -25.42
CA ASN A 479 13.98 11.23 -25.17
C ASN A 479 14.07 10.18 -24.04
N ILE A 480 13.00 9.44 -23.77
CA ILE A 480 13.02 8.32 -22.82
C ILE A 480 13.65 7.07 -23.47
N ASP A 481 14.87 6.70 -23.05
CA ASP A 481 15.47 5.40 -23.43
C ASP A 481 14.98 4.26 -22.52
N ARG A 482 14.32 3.29 -23.14
CA ARG A 482 13.91 2.01 -22.55
C ARG A 482 15.07 1.26 -21.88
N ASN A 483 16.26 1.23 -22.48
CA ASN A 483 17.39 0.47 -21.93
C ASN A 483 17.96 1.16 -20.67
N SER A 484 18.05 2.49 -20.66
CA SER A 484 18.38 3.30 -19.48
C SER A 484 17.39 3.07 -18.33
N LEU A 485 16.07 3.05 -18.61
CA LEU A 485 15.07 2.72 -17.60
C LEU A 485 15.23 1.31 -17.03
N LEU A 486 15.38 0.29 -17.89
CA LEU A 486 15.58 -1.10 -17.48
C LEU A 486 16.94 -1.31 -16.77
N THR A 487 17.96 -0.52 -17.09
CA THR A 487 19.26 -0.54 -16.39
C THR A 487 19.18 0.08 -15.00
N GLY A 488 18.32 1.10 -14.83
CA GLY A 488 17.96 1.66 -13.52
C GLY A 488 17.01 0.79 -12.69
N ALA A 489 16.53 -0.35 -13.21
CA ALA A 489 15.69 -1.28 -12.47
C ALA A 489 16.49 -2.08 -11.43
N ARG A 490 15.79 -2.58 -10.40
CA ARG A 490 16.35 -3.67 -9.60
C ARG A 490 16.50 -4.91 -10.48
N PHE A 491 17.63 -5.60 -10.30
CA PHE A 491 18.12 -6.72 -11.13
C PHE A 491 18.59 -6.37 -12.56
N GLY A 492 18.81 -5.08 -12.90
CA GLY A 492 19.40 -4.64 -14.18
C GLY A 492 18.51 -4.93 -15.40
N PRO A 493 19.00 -4.86 -16.66
CA PRO A 493 18.25 -5.34 -17.83
C PRO A 493 18.38 -6.88 -17.97
N PRO A 494 17.58 -7.56 -18.82
CA PRO A 494 17.88 -8.93 -19.23
C PRO A 494 18.98 -8.94 -20.31
N GLU A 495 19.65 -10.09 -20.48
CA GLU A 495 20.64 -10.30 -21.57
C GLU A 495 20.02 -10.10 -22.97
N SER A 496 18.71 -10.32 -23.11
CA SER A 496 17.89 -9.99 -24.27
C SER A 496 16.83 -8.92 -23.93
N SER A 497 17.18 -7.64 -24.05
CA SER A 497 16.32 -6.53 -23.60
C SER A 497 15.22 -6.08 -24.59
N GLY A 498 15.03 -6.77 -25.73
CA GLY A 498 14.29 -6.26 -26.90
C GLY A 498 12.81 -6.65 -27.05
N GLY A 499 12.27 -7.59 -26.27
CA GLY A 499 10.89 -8.11 -26.45
C GLY A 499 9.77 -7.18 -25.97
N ALA A 500 8.57 -7.73 -25.74
CA ALA A 500 7.46 -6.96 -25.17
C ALA A 500 7.74 -6.52 -23.71
N ILE A 501 7.20 -5.37 -23.30
CA ILE A 501 7.12 -4.95 -21.90
C ILE A 501 5.66 -5.07 -21.44
N TYR A 502 5.43 -6.04 -20.56
CA TYR A 502 4.16 -6.28 -19.88
C TYR A 502 4.19 -5.57 -18.52
N LEU A 503 3.46 -4.46 -18.40
CA LEU A 503 3.56 -3.57 -17.23
C LEU A 503 2.46 -3.83 -16.20
N VAL A 504 2.84 -4.25 -15.00
CA VAL A 504 1.99 -4.23 -13.80
C VAL A 504 2.10 -2.83 -13.19
N LEU A 505 1.16 -1.94 -13.55
CA LEU A 505 1.15 -0.53 -13.15
C LEU A 505 0.65 -0.32 -11.69
N GLY A 506 -0.04 -1.31 -11.12
CA GLY A 506 -0.58 -1.27 -9.76
C GLY A 506 0.47 -1.45 -8.65
N ARG A 507 0.16 -0.94 -7.44
CA ARG A 507 0.96 -1.16 -6.22
C ARG A 507 1.06 -2.65 -5.88
N LEU A 508 2.23 -3.10 -5.40
CA LEU A 508 2.51 -4.53 -5.14
C LEU A 508 1.53 -5.22 -4.18
N PHE A 509 0.89 -4.50 -3.25
CA PHE A 509 -0.11 -5.09 -2.33
C PHE A 509 -1.40 -5.55 -3.03
N LYS A 510 -1.65 -5.14 -4.29
CA LYS A 510 -2.72 -5.69 -5.13
C LYS A 510 -2.34 -7.03 -5.79
N LEU A 511 -1.06 -7.39 -5.81
CA LEU A 511 -0.57 -8.55 -6.53
C LEU A 511 -0.84 -9.83 -5.72
N HIS A 512 -2.01 -10.41 -5.94
CA HIS A 512 -2.53 -11.61 -5.31
C HIS A 512 -1.87 -12.89 -5.89
N PRO A 513 -1.62 -13.97 -5.11
CA PRO A 513 -0.93 -15.18 -5.59
C PRO A 513 -1.61 -15.87 -6.79
N LYS A 514 -2.95 -15.74 -6.92
CA LYS A 514 -3.72 -16.20 -8.10
C LYS A 514 -3.23 -15.62 -9.44
N PHE A 515 -2.42 -14.55 -9.45
CA PHE A 515 -1.85 -13.95 -10.66
C PHE A 515 -0.39 -14.38 -10.92
N ASP A 516 0.29 -15.00 -9.95
CA ASP A 516 1.69 -15.42 -10.10
C ASP A 516 1.84 -16.43 -11.25
N ASP A 517 0.90 -17.38 -11.35
CA ASP A 517 0.76 -18.33 -12.46
C ASP A 517 0.65 -17.63 -13.82
N VAL A 518 -0.16 -16.57 -13.90
CA VAL A 518 -0.41 -15.82 -15.12
C VAL A 518 0.86 -15.09 -15.55
N LEU A 519 1.51 -14.38 -14.62
CA LEU A 519 2.78 -13.69 -14.88
C LEU A 519 3.87 -14.68 -15.37
N LEU A 520 4.03 -15.82 -14.71
CA LEU A 520 5.04 -16.81 -15.09
C LEU A 520 4.72 -17.48 -16.44
N ARG A 521 3.45 -17.80 -16.71
CA ARG A 521 3.05 -18.41 -18.01
C ARG A 521 3.10 -17.42 -19.18
N ILE A 522 2.91 -16.12 -18.96
CA ILE A 522 3.19 -15.08 -19.97
C ILE A 522 4.68 -15.12 -20.36
N LEU A 523 5.59 -15.17 -19.38
CA LEU A 523 7.02 -15.25 -19.65
C LEU A 523 7.43 -16.56 -20.31
N ASP A 524 6.81 -17.69 -19.96
CA ASP A 524 7.07 -18.98 -20.61
C ASP A 524 6.61 -18.97 -22.09
N THR A 525 5.45 -18.36 -22.37
CA THR A 525 4.86 -18.27 -23.72
C THR A 525 5.58 -17.27 -24.63
N ASP A 526 6.10 -16.15 -24.08
CA ASP A 526 6.96 -15.20 -24.80
C ASP A 526 8.38 -15.20 -24.18
N PRO A 527 9.33 -15.95 -24.75
CA PRO A 527 10.72 -16.01 -24.29
C PRO A 527 11.48 -14.67 -24.33
N THR A 528 11.00 -13.69 -25.10
CA THR A 528 11.63 -12.35 -25.24
C THR A 528 11.06 -11.32 -24.27
N GLY A 529 9.84 -11.58 -23.77
CA GLY A 529 9.05 -10.64 -22.98
C GLY A 529 9.62 -10.37 -21.59
N ILE A 530 9.35 -9.16 -21.11
CA ILE A 530 9.78 -8.64 -19.82
C ILE A 530 8.52 -8.25 -19.03
N ILE A 531 8.42 -8.70 -17.78
CA ILE A 531 7.39 -8.20 -16.86
C ILE A 531 7.99 -7.08 -16.02
N ALA A 532 7.40 -5.89 -16.10
CA ALA A 532 7.79 -4.74 -15.30
C ALA A 532 6.74 -4.50 -14.19
N LEU A 533 7.18 -4.24 -12.97
CA LEU A 533 6.34 -3.87 -11.83
C LEU A 533 6.81 -2.55 -11.23
N ILE A 534 5.86 -1.73 -10.77
CA ILE A 534 6.18 -0.49 -10.07
C ILE A 534 6.40 -0.74 -8.57
N ILE A 535 7.47 -0.14 -8.01
CA ILE A 535 7.83 -0.24 -6.60
C ILE A 535 8.03 1.11 -5.91
N GLU A 536 7.69 1.15 -4.63
CA GLU A 536 7.98 2.23 -3.68
C GLU A 536 9.33 1.97 -2.98
N PRO A 537 9.86 2.90 -2.17
CA PRO A 537 11.12 2.70 -1.42
C PRO A 537 11.10 1.57 -0.37
N GLN A 538 9.91 1.02 -0.08
CA GLN A 538 9.63 0.05 0.98
C GLN A 538 10.26 -1.33 0.66
N ARG A 539 11.41 -1.63 1.27
CA ARG A 539 12.29 -2.75 0.87
C ARG A 539 11.71 -4.15 1.16
N PHE A 540 10.91 -4.31 2.21
CA PHE A 540 10.47 -5.63 2.70
C PHE A 540 9.38 -6.26 1.81
N ILE A 541 8.46 -5.46 1.26
CA ILE A 541 7.40 -5.91 0.35
C ILE A 541 7.99 -6.61 -0.89
N LEU A 542 9.16 -6.17 -1.36
CA LEU A 542 9.85 -6.79 -2.48
C LEU A 542 10.39 -8.19 -2.14
N HIS A 543 10.94 -8.39 -0.93
CA HIS A 543 11.48 -9.67 -0.49
C HIS A 543 10.41 -10.76 -0.49
N ASP A 544 9.27 -10.49 0.14
CA ASP A 544 8.22 -11.48 0.32
C ASP A 544 7.57 -11.85 -1.03
N LEU A 545 7.35 -10.87 -1.91
CA LEU A 545 6.88 -11.11 -3.27
C LEU A 545 7.89 -11.94 -4.09
N TRP A 546 9.19 -11.63 -4.02
CA TRP A 546 10.22 -12.39 -4.73
C TRP A 546 10.31 -13.83 -4.21
N SER A 547 10.21 -14.03 -2.90
CA SER A 547 10.15 -15.36 -2.27
C SER A 547 8.91 -16.14 -2.73
N ARG A 548 7.75 -15.47 -2.86
CA ARG A 548 6.48 -16.05 -3.35
C ARG A 548 6.61 -16.51 -4.82
N LEU A 549 7.04 -15.60 -5.69
CA LEU A 549 7.26 -15.86 -7.12
C LEU A 549 8.30 -16.96 -7.36
N LYS A 550 9.41 -16.99 -6.59
CA LYS A 550 10.42 -18.06 -6.68
C LYS A 550 9.88 -19.42 -6.29
N LYS A 551 9.12 -19.53 -5.20
CA LYS A 551 8.44 -20.77 -4.80
C LYS A 551 7.46 -21.23 -5.89
N ARG A 552 6.75 -20.31 -6.54
CA ARG A 552 5.78 -20.65 -7.60
C ARG A 552 6.45 -21.04 -8.92
N ALA A 553 7.53 -20.37 -9.32
CA ALA A 553 8.34 -20.75 -10.49
C ALA A 553 8.96 -22.15 -10.34
N LEU A 554 9.56 -22.43 -9.17
CA LEU A 554 10.10 -23.76 -8.84
C LEU A 554 9.01 -24.85 -8.86
N PHE A 555 7.80 -24.55 -8.39
CA PHE A 555 6.67 -25.48 -8.41
C PHE A 555 6.15 -25.76 -9.84
N LEU A 556 6.04 -24.73 -10.69
CA LEU A 556 5.47 -24.85 -12.03
C LEU A 556 6.47 -25.36 -13.10
N PHE A 557 7.75 -24.98 -12.99
CA PHE A 557 8.77 -25.19 -14.03
C PHE A 557 10.04 -25.92 -13.53
N GLY A 558 10.12 -26.27 -12.25
CA GLY A 558 11.30 -26.90 -11.65
C GLY A 558 12.54 -26.01 -11.53
N ASN A 559 12.45 -24.74 -11.93
CA ASN A 559 13.55 -23.77 -11.95
C ASN A 559 13.01 -22.33 -11.78
N ASP A 560 13.89 -21.35 -11.56
CA ASP A 560 13.53 -19.93 -11.39
C ASP A 560 14.04 -19.01 -12.52
N LEU A 561 14.44 -19.56 -13.67
CA LEU A 561 15.04 -18.79 -14.78
C LEU A 561 14.10 -17.72 -15.35
N LEU A 562 12.77 -17.95 -15.31
CA LEU A 562 11.78 -16.96 -15.74
C LEU A 562 11.85 -15.66 -14.92
N LEU A 563 12.21 -15.73 -13.63
CA LEU A 563 12.37 -14.53 -12.79
C LEU A 563 13.46 -13.58 -13.31
N ARG A 564 14.43 -14.10 -14.08
CA ARG A 564 15.47 -13.28 -14.74
C ARG A 564 14.88 -12.28 -15.74
N ARG A 565 13.58 -12.33 -16.07
CA ARG A 565 12.84 -11.36 -16.91
C ARG A 565 11.77 -10.54 -16.16
N ILE A 566 11.73 -10.62 -14.82
CA ILE A 566 10.90 -9.76 -13.96
C ILE A 566 11.70 -8.54 -13.49
N ARG A 567 11.13 -7.33 -13.57
CA ARG A 567 11.82 -6.06 -13.29
C ARG A 567 11.02 -5.18 -12.35
N PHE A 568 11.72 -4.49 -11.44
CA PHE A 568 11.11 -3.56 -10.51
C PHE A 568 11.63 -2.15 -10.78
N LEU A 569 10.72 -1.27 -11.21
CA LEU A 569 10.97 0.11 -11.60
C LEU A 569 10.38 1.04 -10.54
N HIS A 570 11.07 2.14 -10.23
CA HIS A 570 10.67 3.00 -9.13
C HIS A 570 9.51 3.94 -9.48
N TYR A 571 8.51 4.01 -8.60
CA TYR A 571 7.26 4.78 -8.75
C TYR A 571 7.45 6.24 -9.19
N TRP A 572 8.53 6.92 -8.78
CA TRP A 572 8.78 8.32 -9.19
C TRP A 572 9.05 8.49 -10.69
N LYS A 573 9.16 7.40 -11.46
CA LYS A 573 9.21 7.38 -12.93
C LYS A 573 7.90 6.90 -13.58
N TYR A 574 6.76 7.02 -12.90
CA TYR A 574 5.47 6.47 -13.34
C TYR A 574 5.14 6.76 -14.81
N ILE A 575 5.37 8.02 -15.20
CA ILE A 575 5.16 8.57 -16.54
C ILE A 575 6.05 7.85 -17.56
N GLU A 576 7.35 7.79 -17.30
CA GLU A 576 8.30 7.20 -18.23
C GLU A 576 8.16 5.67 -18.32
N ILE A 577 7.81 5.01 -17.20
CA ILE A 577 7.52 3.58 -17.13
C ILE A 577 6.29 3.24 -18.00
N LEU A 578 5.22 4.04 -17.92
CA LEU A 578 4.02 3.84 -18.75
C LEU A 578 4.33 4.06 -20.25
N SER A 579 5.16 5.06 -20.59
CA SER A 579 5.52 5.35 -21.99
C SER A 579 6.32 4.25 -22.70
N ILE A 580 6.99 3.35 -21.96
CA ILE A 580 7.73 2.22 -22.54
C ILE A 580 6.95 0.89 -22.52
N ALA A 581 5.72 0.89 -22.00
CA ALA A 581 4.89 -0.31 -21.95
C ALA A 581 4.44 -0.75 -23.36
N THR A 582 4.50 -2.05 -23.63
CA THR A 582 3.83 -2.64 -24.81
C THR A 582 2.35 -2.87 -24.54
N LEU A 583 2.02 -3.21 -23.28
CA LEU A 583 0.68 -3.19 -22.72
C LEU A 583 0.75 -3.21 -21.18
N VAL A 584 -0.36 -2.83 -20.53
CA VAL A 584 -0.57 -2.95 -19.09
C VAL A 584 -1.30 -4.27 -18.76
N LEU A 585 -0.86 -4.93 -17.70
CA LEU A 585 -1.56 -6.07 -17.09
C LEU A 585 -2.39 -5.54 -15.92
N ASP A 586 -3.72 -5.62 -16.01
CA ASP A 586 -4.57 -5.39 -14.84
C ASP A 586 -4.48 -6.59 -13.89
N THR A 587 -4.31 -6.32 -12.60
CA THR A 587 -4.02 -7.36 -11.61
C THR A 587 -5.27 -8.14 -11.20
N TYR A 588 -5.17 -9.47 -11.14
CA TYR A 588 -6.30 -10.34 -10.75
C TYR A 588 -6.10 -10.93 -9.34
N PRO A 589 -7.14 -11.00 -8.48
CA PRO A 589 -8.52 -10.57 -8.65
C PRO A 589 -8.80 -9.12 -8.18
N TYR A 590 -7.76 -8.33 -7.90
CA TYR A 590 -7.86 -6.91 -7.50
C TYR A 590 -7.15 -6.04 -8.54
N GLY A 591 -7.92 -5.38 -9.41
CA GLY A 591 -7.44 -4.56 -10.51
C GLY A 591 -7.28 -3.07 -10.17
N GLY A 592 -7.24 -2.24 -11.20
CA GLY A 592 -7.11 -0.79 -11.12
C GLY A 592 -8.23 -0.04 -11.83
N CYS A 593 -8.62 1.11 -11.26
CA CYS A 593 -9.38 2.12 -12.01
C CYS A 593 -8.42 3.17 -12.59
N LEU A 594 -7.84 4.07 -11.78
CA LEU A 594 -6.96 5.14 -12.31
C LEU A 594 -5.79 4.60 -13.15
N THR A 595 -5.10 3.54 -12.72
CA THR A 595 -4.03 2.91 -13.52
C THR A 595 -4.51 2.35 -14.87
N ALA A 596 -5.79 2.00 -14.97
CA ALA A 596 -6.40 1.58 -16.23
C ALA A 596 -6.80 2.78 -17.09
N LEU A 597 -7.33 3.84 -16.46
CA LEU A 597 -7.66 5.10 -17.10
C LEU A 597 -6.41 5.81 -17.69
N ASP A 598 -5.30 5.85 -16.95
CA ASP A 598 -4.01 6.41 -17.41
C ASP A 598 -3.45 5.67 -18.63
N ALA A 599 -3.62 4.35 -18.68
CA ALA A 599 -3.20 3.53 -19.81
C ALA A 599 -4.09 3.80 -21.04
N MET A 600 -5.42 3.74 -20.85
CA MET A 600 -6.39 3.96 -21.93
C MET A 600 -6.34 5.39 -22.49
N SER A 601 -6.14 6.41 -21.65
CA SER A 601 -6.04 7.81 -22.07
C SER A 601 -4.86 8.07 -23.00
N ASN A 602 -3.80 7.30 -22.84
CA ASN A 602 -2.59 7.37 -23.65
C ASN A 602 -2.54 6.31 -24.77
N GLY A 603 -3.64 5.59 -24.99
CA GLY A 603 -3.73 4.54 -26.01
C GLY A 603 -2.89 3.29 -25.74
N VAL A 604 -2.35 3.13 -24.53
CA VAL A 604 -1.62 1.92 -24.12
C VAL A 604 -2.65 0.80 -23.89
N PRO A 605 -2.56 -0.35 -24.60
CA PRO A 605 -3.49 -1.45 -24.40
C PRO A 605 -3.42 -1.97 -22.96
N LEU A 606 -4.56 -2.36 -22.39
CA LEU A 606 -4.64 -2.98 -21.09
C LEU A 606 -5.49 -4.24 -21.20
N VAL A 607 -5.02 -5.35 -20.63
CA VAL A 607 -5.79 -6.60 -20.56
C VAL A 607 -6.29 -6.80 -19.14
N THR A 608 -7.57 -7.12 -18.98
CA THR A 608 -8.25 -7.31 -17.68
C THR A 608 -8.97 -8.66 -17.62
N LEU A 609 -8.99 -9.28 -16.45
CA LEU A 609 -9.78 -10.49 -16.16
C LEU A 609 -10.80 -10.16 -15.06
N PRO A 610 -12.11 -10.05 -15.36
CA PRO A 610 -13.13 -9.65 -14.39
C PRO A 610 -13.23 -10.62 -13.21
N SER A 611 -13.01 -10.15 -11.99
CA SER A 611 -13.13 -10.97 -10.78
C SER A 611 -14.53 -10.96 -10.19
N THR A 612 -14.79 -11.77 -9.15
CA THR A 612 -16.08 -11.83 -8.43
C THR A 612 -16.39 -10.54 -7.67
N PHE A 613 -15.40 -9.70 -7.38
CA PHE A 613 -15.53 -8.49 -6.55
C PHE A 613 -15.32 -7.23 -7.39
N GLU A 614 -16.09 -6.17 -7.14
CA GLU A 614 -16.00 -4.83 -7.77
C GLU A 614 -14.57 -4.37 -8.10
N ARG A 615 -13.65 -4.51 -7.14
CA ARG A 615 -12.23 -4.12 -7.27
C ARG A 615 -11.46 -4.80 -8.40
N GLY A 616 -11.93 -5.95 -8.89
CA GLY A 616 -11.41 -6.63 -10.09
C GLY A 616 -12.29 -6.45 -11.32
N ARG A 617 -13.14 -5.41 -11.37
CA ARG A 617 -14.12 -5.17 -12.45
C ARG A 617 -14.08 -3.73 -13.01
N PHE A 618 -13.25 -2.85 -12.47
CA PHE A 618 -13.15 -1.44 -12.91
C PHE A 618 -12.80 -1.29 -14.39
N ALA A 619 -11.67 -1.86 -14.83
CA ALA A 619 -11.26 -1.82 -16.25
C ALA A 619 -12.32 -2.41 -17.19
N ALA A 620 -12.94 -3.52 -16.80
CA ALA A 620 -14.03 -4.14 -17.56
C ALA A 620 -15.30 -3.27 -17.62
N SER A 621 -15.57 -2.46 -16.59
CA SER A 621 -16.69 -1.52 -16.55
C SER A 621 -16.45 -0.32 -17.48
N ILE A 622 -15.22 0.21 -17.49
CA ILE A 622 -14.78 1.25 -18.43
C ILE A 622 -14.90 0.73 -19.87
N TYR A 623 -14.44 -0.49 -20.12
CA TYR A 623 -14.56 -1.15 -21.43
C TYR A 623 -16.00 -1.44 -21.86
N ALA A 624 -16.91 -1.76 -20.93
CA ALA A 624 -18.34 -1.87 -21.21
C ALA A 624 -18.94 -0.51 -21.62
N GLN A 625 -18.63 0.57 -20.87
CA GLN A 625 -19.07 1.93 -21.21
C GLN A 625 -18.53 2.40 -22.58
N MET A 626 -17.32 1.99 -22.95
CA MET A 626 -16.73 2.25 -24.27
C MET A 626 -17.36 1.45 -25.42
N ASN A 627 -18.20 0.44 -25.14
CA ASN A 627 -18.58 -0.62 -26.07
C ASN A 627 -17.36 -1.34 -26.71
N PHE A 628 -16.23 -1.41 -25.99
CA PHE A 628 -14.97 -1.98 -26.45
C PHE A 628 -14.51 -3.07 -25.47
N THR A 629 -15.00 -4.30 -25.66
CA THR A 629 -14.72 -5.42 -24.73
C THR A 629 -13.61 -6.37 -25.22
N HIS A 630 -12.92 -6.05 -26.31
CA HIS A 630 -11.92 -6.93 -26.94
C HIS A 630 -10.69 -7.27 -26.09
N LEU A 631 -10.42 -6.50 -25.02
CA LEU A 631 -9.33 -6.73 -24.08
C LEU A 631 -9.81 -7.20 -22.69
N VAL A 632 -11.08 -7.62 -22.60
CA VAL A 632 -11.67 -8.27 -21.42
C VAL A 632 -11.56 -9.79 -21.60
N ALA A 633 -10.63 -10.41 -20.87
CA ALA A 633 -10.43 -11.85 -20.88
C ALA A 633 -11.56 -12.59 -20.14
N ARG A 634 -11.90 -13.78 -20.62
CA ARG A 634 -12.92 -14.67 -20.04
C ARG A 634 -12.39 -15.52 -18.89
N ASP A 635 -11.12 -15.90 -18.97
CA ASP A 635 -10.40 -16.74 -18.03
C ASP A 635 -8.88 -16.46 -18.08
N ALA A 636 -8.08 -17.21 -17.33
CA ALA A 636 -6.64 -17.01 -17.24
C ALA A 636 -5.88 -17.40 -18.53
N ASP A 637 -6.37 -18.38 -19.30
CA ASP A 637 -5.72 -18.82 -20.54
C ASP A 637 -6.03 -17.85 -21.68
N ASP A 638 -7.27 -17.35 -21.73
CA ASP A 638 -7.69 -16.24 -22.59
C ASP A 638 -6.89 -14.97 -22.32
N PHE A 639 -6.66 -14.64 -21.03
CA PHE A 639 -5.82 -13.51 -20.63
C PHE A 639 -4.38 -13.66 -21.14
N ILE A 640 -3.75 -14.82 -20.94
CA ILE A 640 -2.39 -15.10 -21.44
C ILE A 640 -2.37 -15.01 -22.97
N SER A 641 -3.39 -15.52 -23.67
CA SER A 641 -3.47 -15.48 -25.12
C SER A 641 -3.57 -14.05 -25.67
N ILE A 642 -4.44 -13.20 -25.10
CA ILE A 642 -4.57 -11.79 -25.50
C ILE A 642 -3.27 -11.03 -25.21
N VAL A 643 -2.69 -11.21 -24.02
CA VAL A 643 -1.43 -10.55 -23.61
C VAL A 643 -0.27 -10.91 -24.52
N THR A 644 -0.01 -12.20 -24.71
CA THR A 644 1.14 -12.67 -25.49
C THR A 644 0.99 -12.34 -26.98
N ARG A 645 -0.24 -12.32 -27.50
CA ARG A 645 -0.52 -11.83 -28.85
C ARG A 645 -0.28 -10.32 -28.97
N LEU A 646 -0.73 -9.49 -28.03
CA LEU A 646 -0.40 -8.05 -28.03
C LEU A 646 1.11 -7.78 -27.91
N GLY A 647 1.85 -8.65 -27.23
CA GLY A 647 3.32 -8.58 -27.18
C GLY A 647 3.97 -8.89 -28.53
N THR A 648 3.56 -9.97 -29.18
CA THR A 648 4.29 -10.60 -30.31
C THR A 648 3.73 -10.28 -31.70
N ASP A 649 2.43 -10.06 -31.86
CA ASP A 649 1.75 -9.71 -33.12
C ASP A 649 1.59 -8.18 -33.21
N ALA A 650 2.52 -7.53 -33.91
CA ALA A 650 2.52 -6.08 -34.09
C ALA A 650 1.25 -5.58 -34.79
N THR A 651 0.77 -6.29 -35.81
CA THR A 651 -0.43 -5.91 -36.56
C THR A 651 -1.68 -5.94 -35.68
N PHE A 652 -1.82 -6.96 -34.84
CA PHE A 652 -2.91 -7.03 -33.86
C PHE A 652 -2.82 -5.96 -32.78
N ARG A 653 -1.61 -5.67 -32.27
CA ARG A 653 -1.39 -4.59 -31.31
C ARG A 653 -1.77 -3.22 -31.89
N ASP A 654 -1.31 -2.90 -33.10
CA ASP A 654 -1.57 -1.61 -33.72
C ASP A 654 -3.08 -1.43 -34.02
N GLN A 655 -3.77 -2.51 -34.42
CA GLN A 655 -5.24 -2.55 -34.55
C GLN A 655 -5.94 -2.33 -33.20
N ALA A 656 -5.45 -2.94 -32.12
CA ALA A 656 -6.01 -2.78 -30.78
C ALA A 656 -5.82 -1.34 -30.26
N ILE A 657 -4.66 -0.73 -30.48
CA ILE A 657 -4.36 0.68 -30.13
C ILE A 657 -5.31 1.63 -30.87
N ALA A 658 -5.43 1.50 -32.20
CA ALA A 658 -6.31 2.34 -33.00
C ALA A 658 -7.79 2.21 -32.58
N SER A 659 -8.23 0.99 -32.27
CA SER A 659 -9.60 0.74 -31.80
C SER A 659 -9.85 1.32 -30.40
N LEU A 660 -8.89 1.18 -29.50
CA LEU A 660 -8.91 1.74 -28.15
C LEU A 660 -9.00 3.27 -28.19
N GLN A 661 -8.14 3.92 -28.99
CA GLN A 661 -8.13 5.37 -29.17
C GLN A 661 -9.44 5.91 -29.78
N GLY A 662 -10.04 5.18 -30.73
CA GLY A 662 -11.35 5.54 -31.30
C GLY A 662 -12.51 5.42 -30.31
N ALA A 663 -12.45 4.45 -29.38
CA ALA A 663 -13.52 4.21 -28.40
C ALA A 663 -13.35 5.00 -27.09
N TYR A 664 -12.14 5.37 -26.70
CA TYR A 664 -11.84 6.04 -25.42
C TYR A 664 -12.63 7.34 -25.15
N PRO A 665 -12.95 8.21 -26.15
CA PRO A 665 -13.79 9.38 -25.92
C PRO A 665 -15.17 9.09 -25.30
N GLN A 666 -15.70 7.86 -25.45
CA GLN A 666 -16.98 7.46 -24.84
C GLN A 666 -16.92 7.35 -23.30
N VAL A 667 -15.72 7.23 -22.71
CA VAL A 667 -15.53 7.30 -21.24
C VAL A 667 -15.90 8.69 -20.71
N HIS A 668 -15.67 9.74 -21.52
CA HIS A 668 -15.83 11.14 -21.12
C HIS A 668 -17.17 11.76 -21.56
N HIS A 669 -18.24 10.96 -21.65
CA HIS A 669 -19.62 11.47 -21.76
C HIS A 669 -20.12 12.05 -20.43
N THR A 670 -19.51 13.18 -20.07
CA THR A 670 -19.61 13.85 -18.76
C THR A 670 -21.03 13.99 -18.23
N ARG A 671 -21.96 14.39 -19.12
CA ARG A 671 -23.35 14.67 -18.79
C ARG A 671 -24.08 13.44 -18.28
N ASP A 672 -23.82 12.24 -18.80
CA ASP A 672 -24.60 11.06 -18.43
C ASP A 672 -24.25 10.58 -17.01
N VAL A 673 -22.97 10.65 -16.64
CA VAL A 673 -22.49 10.31 -15.29
C VAL A 673 -22.98 11.33 -14.25
N ALA A 674 -22.84 12.63 -14.52
CA ALA A 674 -23.36 13.68 -13.64
C ALA A 674 -24.91 13.61 -13.51
N ASN A 675 -25.62 13.28 -14.60
CA ASN A 675 -27.06 13.01 -14.58
C ASN A 675 -27.41 11.76 -13.77
N GLU A 676 -26.60 10.70 -13.79
CA GLU A 676 -26.85 9.51 -12.97
C GLU A 676 -26.70 9.79 -11.47
N TRP A 677 -25.65 10.51 -11.07
CA TRP A 677 -25.51 11.03 -9.70
C TRP A 677 -26.69 11.93 -9.30
N ALA A 678 -27.13 12.84 -10.17
CA ALA A 678 -28.29 13.69 -9.91
C ALA A 678 -29.60 12.90 -9.75
N LYS A 679 -29.81 11.85 -10.56
CA LYS A 679 -30.93 10.90 -10.42
C LYS A 679 -30.84 10.15 -9.09
N PHE A 680 -29.64 9.69 -8.70
CA PHE A 680 -29.40 9.00 -7.43
C PHE A 680 -29.78 9.88 -6.24
N PHE A 681 -29.22 11.09 -6.14
CA PHE A 681 -29.54 12.03 -5.05
C PHE A 681 -31.04 12.35 -4.98
N THR A 682 -31.67 12.58 -6.13
CA THR A 682 -33.12 12.83 -6.24
C THR A 682 -33.97 11.60 -5.86
N ARG A 683 -33.44 10.37 -6.03
CA ARG A 683 -34.12 9.12 -5.68
C ARG A 683 -34.10 8.86 -4.17
N VAL A 684 -32.96 9.06 -3.50
CA VAL A 684 -32.83 8.74 -2.06
C VAL A 684 -33.45 9.77 -1.12
N LEU A 685 -33.76 10.97 -1.63
CA LEU A 685 -34.45 12.04 -0.89
C LEU A 685 -36.00 12.03 -1.05
N ARG A 686 -36.58 10.94 -1.56
CA ARG A 686 -38.04 10.75 -1.75
C ARG A 686 -38.60 9.68 -0.83
#